data_AF-A0A925J6L9-F1
#
_entry.id   AF-A0A925J6L9-F1
#
_cell.length_a   1.000
_cell.length_b   1.000
_cell.length_c   1.000
_cell.angle_alpha   90.00
_cell.angle_beta   90.00
_cell.angle_gamma   90.00
#
_symmetry.space_group_name_H-M   'P 1'
#
loop_
_entity.id
_entity.type
_entity.pdbx_description
1 polymer ?
#
loop_
_entity_poly.entity_id
_entity_poly.type
_entity_poly.pdbx_seq_one_letter_code
_entity_poly.pdbx_strand_id
1 'polypeptide(L)'
;MRIKLLGPLFLSIFLVIVAAGSLKSQSTTDIFISEYVEGSSNNKALEFFNATGSAIDLTAGNYVVQYYFNGNSTAGLTINLAGTIASNSHFVLAQSSATFITANGGAIVANQTNSGSWYNGNDAVVLRKGGASGVVIDAIGQVGFDPGSEWGTGVLSTADNTLRRKASACAGDTNPADAFSPSISFDGFATDTFNGLGQHTSDCSGTATPLSISPSALNFISSVGSTSQQSYTVKGNGLTEDIIVTVPASTEFSLSTNSGGPFTPSVTIDHVTANAAAVTIYVRFAPTSSALQAGNITHVSGSENANLAIQGSTTTSITPVYLIQGTGAASSFDGSIVTTEGIVTGDFQQAGGLSGFYIQDTTGDGNSNSSDGIFVLNNTFSVNRGDYVRLTAEVDEFNNLTELKNLSALNILSQSNPLPAPASLLLPFATTTSAEAYEGMLVTFSQTLTVTETFTLGRFGEVSLSVNGRIFNPTETIDPNDSPASGNTSTGTSNLAAVLARQSLNDRSRILLDDGSNTQNPAVVPYLNPADTTLRIGSSLSGLTGILDFSFSTYRLQPTQAPAFAYAPRPAVPSVGVSNLKLASFNVLNYFNGDGSGGGFPTARGAHTAAEFSRQRTKIINAIRQLNADVVGLIEIENDGSGASSSIADLVNGLNAATAPGTYALIADPSGPNGNTGTDAIRQAIIYKPAKVSPQGLAFADMNSVHNRPPIAQTFALVSNGEKFSFIVNHFKSKSCSGASGANADQGDGQSCFNSSRKLQASALLNFIATTKTRAADQDVVIVGDFNAYGQEDPIDILRAGGMIPVAETSYSYVFMG
;
A
#
# COMPACT_ATOMS: atom_id res chain seq x y z
N MET A 1 -3.95 -38.16 38.75
CA MET A 1 -4.23 -38.42 40.18
C MET A 1 -5.49 -37.63 40.54
N ARG A 2 -6.59 -38.36 40.80
CA ARG A 2 -7.81 -38.06 41.61
C ARG A 2 -8.27 -36.59 41.75
N ILE A 3 -9.42 -36.19 41.19
CA ILE A 3 -10.80 -36.29 41.74
C ILE A 3 -11.03 -35.34 42.95
N LYS A 4 -11.94 -34.34 42.86
CA LYS A 4 -13.32 -34.39 43.42
C LYS A 4 -14.12 -33.07 43.28
N LEU A 5 -15.35 -33.21 42.76
CA LEU A 5 -16.51 -32.33 42.98
C LEU A 5 -16.96 -32.34 44.45
N LEU A 6 -17.66 -31.27 44.88
CA LEU A 6 -19.01 -31.29 45.51
C LEU A 6 -19.43 -29.84 45.90
N GLY A 7 -20.58 -29.36 45.38
CA GLY A 7 -21.29 -28.15 45.88
C GLY A 7 -22.21 -28.48 47.07
N PRO A 8 -23.37 -27.82 47.25
CA PRO A 8 -23.75 -26.40 47.10
C PRO A 8 -24.12 -25.78 48.48
N LEU A 9 -24.16 -24.45 48.63
CA LEU A 9 -24.69 -23.82 49.85
C LEU A 9 -25.91 -22.94 49.55
N PHE A 10 -26.94 -23.17 50.35
CA PHE A 10 -28.30 -22.63 50.39
C PHE A 10 -28.44 -21.14 50.08
N LEU A 11 -29.34 -20.83 49.16
CA LEU A 11 -29.91 -19.50 48.93
C LEU A 11 -31.07 -19.28 49.92
N SER A 12 -30.85 -18.52 50.98
CA SER A 12 -31.90 -18.04 51.88
C SER A 12 -32.41 -16.68 51.39
N ILE A 13 -33.59 -16.68 50.77
CA ILE A 13 -34.33 -15.48 50.37
C ILE A 13 -34.86 -14.81 51.64
N PHE A 14 -34.30 -13.67 52.04
CA PHE A 14 -34.94 -12.73 52.95
C PHE A 14 -35.74 -11.73 52.12
N LEU A 15 -37.06 -11.86 52.18
CA LEU A 15 -38.02 -10.89 51.68
C LEU A 15 -38.02 -9.68 52.62
N VAL A 16 -37.31 -8.61 52.28
CA VAL A 16 -37.45 -7.31 52.96
C VAL A 16 -38.64 -6.59 52.33
N ILE A 17 -39.73 -6.53 53.09
CA ILE A 17 -40.86 -5.64 52.82
C ILE A 17 -40.36 -4.21 53.07
N VAL A 18 -40.03 -3.48 52.02
CA VAL A 18 -39.87 -2.02 52.11
C VAL A 18 -41.26 -1.41 51.93
N ALA A 19 -41.84 -0.97 53.05
CA ALA A 19 -42.97 -0.05 53.01
C ALA A 19 -42.48 1.25 52.36
N ALA A 20 -42.94 1.54 51.15
CA ALA A 20 -42.76 2.84 50.52
C ALA A 20 -43.62 3.87 51.28
N GLY A 21 -43.03 4.49 52.30
CA GLY A 21 -43.55 5.74 52.85
C GLY A 21 -43.43 6.83 51.79
N SER A 22 -44.49 7.61 51.59
CA SER A 22 -44.44 8.82 50.77
C SER A 22 -43.30 9.73 51.24
N LEU A 23 -42.30 9.95 50.38
CA LEU A 23 -41.32 11.01 50.54
C LEU A 23 -42.06 12.34 50.47
N LYS A 24 -42.22 13.01 51.61
CA LYS A 24 -42.56 14.42 51.64
C LYS A 24 -41.33 15.19 51.16
N SER A 25 -41.51 16.10 50.20
CA SER A 25 -40.51 17.11 49.82
C SER A 25 -39.99 17.82 51.08
N GLN A 26 -38.69 17.72 51.34
CA GLN A 26 -38.03 18.45 52.42
C GLN A 26 -37.51 19.77 51.85
N SER A 27 -38.06 20.89 52.31
CA SER A 27 -37.62 22.23 51.92
C SER A 27 -36.21 22.50 52.45
N THR A 28 -35.29 22.87 51.57
CA THR A 28 -33.94 23.30 51.96
C THR A 28 -34.02 24.73 52.51
N THR A 29 -33.39 25.00 53.66
CA THR A 29 -33.42 26.32 54.31
C THR A 29 -32.09 27.07 54.19
N ASP A 30 -31.05 26.41 53.70
CA ASP A 30 -29.71 26.95 53.53
C ASP A 30 -28.94 26.19 52.43
N ILE A 31 -27.73 26.64 52.10
CA ILE A 31 -26.83 25.91 51.18
C ILE A 31 -26.30 24.63 51.82
N PHE A 32 -25.77 23.71 51.02
CA PHE A 32 -25.07 22.50 51.49
C PHE A 32 -23.91 22.16 50.55
N ILE A 33 -22.99 21.30 51.01
CA ILE A 33 -21.88 20.79 50.21
C ILE A 33 -22.43 19.78 49.20
N SER A 34 -22.43 20.14 47.92
CA SER A 34 -22.93 19.30 46.83
C SER A 34 -21.85 18.43 46.19
N GLU A 35 -20.58 18.85 46.26
CA GLU A 35 -19.45 18.05 45.77
C GLU A 35 -18.21 18.29 46.63
N TYR A 36 -17.52 17.20 46.97
CA TYR A 36 -16.22 17.17 47.63
C TYR A 36 -15.24 16.47 46.70
N VAL A 37 -14.14 17.15 46.37
CA VAL A 37 -13.10 16.64 45.48
C VAL A 37 -11.81 16.48 46.27
N GLU A 38 -11.32 15.25 46.34
CA GLU A 38 -9.95 14.92 46.70
C GLU A 38 -9.26 14.23 45.51
N GLY A 39 -8.71 15.04 44.62
CA GLY A 39 -7.96 14.58 43.45
C GLY A 39 -6.47 14.51 43.69
N SER A 40 -5.72 14.25 42.62
CA SER A 40 -4.27 14.16 42.66
C SER A 40 -3.63 15.49 43.04
N SER A 41 -2.58 15.44 43.88
CA SER A 41 -1.83 16.62 44.33
C SER A 41 -2.74 17.70 44.95
N ASN A 42 -2.81 18.89 44.35
CA ASN A 42 -3.62 20.01 44.81
C ASN A 42 -4.98 20.11 44.08
N ASN A 43 -5.42 19.08 43.35
CA ASN A 43 -6.75 19.05 42.75
C ASN A 43 -7.83 18.84 43.81
N LYS A 44 -8.12 19.89 44.57
CA LYS A 44 -9.10 19.88 45.68
C LYS A 44 -10.13 20.99 45.50
N ALA A 45 -11.40 20.66 45.71
CA ALA A 45 -12.50 21.61 45.65
C ALA A 45 -13.70 21.17 46.48
N LEU A 46 -14.46 22.17 46.93
CA LEU A 46 -15.78 22.03 47.49
C LEU A 46 -16.78 22.81 46.63
N GLU A 47 -17.89 22.19 46.29
CA GLU A 47 -19.04 22.86 45.71
C GLU A 47 -20.14 23.04 46.75
N PHE A 48 -20.75 24.22 46.78
CA PHE A 48 -21.95 24.50 47.56
C PHE A 48 -23.14 24.77 46.65
N PHE A 49 -24.27 24.11 46.90
CA PHE A 49 -25.49 24.30 46.12
C PHE A 49 -26.57 25.03 46.93
N ASN A 50 -27.30 25.94 46.26
CA ASN A 50 -28.40 26.68 46.85
C ASN A 50 -29.76 26.21 46.29
N ALA A 51 -30.45 25.34 47.03
CA ALA A 51 -31.79 24.84 46.68
C ALA A 51 -32.94 25.64 47.32
N THR A 52 -32.69 26.81 47.91
CA THR A 52 -33.65 27.50 48.80
C THR A 52 -34.76 28.28 48.08
N GLY A 53 -34.68 28.40 46.75
CA GLY A 53 -35.61 29.22 45.96
C GLY A 53 -35.27 30.73 45.93
N SER A 54 -34.22 31.17 46.64
CA SER A 54 -33.77 32.58 46.65
C SER A 54 -32.25 32.69 46.71
N ALA A 55 -31.68 33.81 46.26
CA ALA A 55 -30.23 34.00 46.31
C ALA A 55 -29.69 34.12 47.74
N ILE A 56 -28.56 33.47 48.03
CA ILE A 56 -27.87 33.53 49.33
C ILE A 56 -26.56 34.30 49.17
N ASP A 57 -26.39 35.35 49.96
CA ASP A 57 -25.14 36.11 50.08
C ASP A 57 -24.23 35.49 51.16
N LEU A 58 -23.11 34.91 50.72
CA LEU A 58 -22.15 34.22 51.58
C LEU A 58 -21.38 35.18 52.49
N THR A 59 -21.17 36.41 52.02
CA THR A 59 -20.44 37.44 52.77
C THR A 59 -21.33 38.00 53.87
N ALA A 60 -22.56 38.39 53.52
CA ALA A 60 -23.54 38.91 54.47
C ALA A 60 -23.95 37.87 55.52
N GLY A 61 -24.02 36.59 55.13
CA GLY A 61 -24.28 35.49 56.04
C GLY A 61 -23.07 35.06 56.89
N ASN A 62 -21.90 35.65 56.69
CA ASN A 62 -20.63 35.26 57.33
C ASN A 62 -20.36 33.75 57.20
N TYR A 63 -20.48 33.19 55.99
CA TYR A 63 -20.23 31.77 55.78
C TYR A 63 -18.74 31.46 55.83
N VAL A 64 -18.39 30.35 56.47
CA VAL A 64 -17.01 29.87 56.55
C VAL A 64 -16.94 28.38 56.35
N VAL A 65 -15.81 27.92 55.81
CA VAL A 65 -15.45 26.51 55.75
C VAL A 65 -14.28 26.26 56.69
N GLN A 66 -14.37 25.22 57.51
CA GLN A 66 -13.35 24.84 58.47
C GLN A 66 -12.83 23.43 58.16
N TYR A 67 -11.50 23.28 58.16
CA TYR A 67 -10.84 21.99 58.01
C TYR A 67 -10.22 21.55 59.33
N TYR A 68 -10.51 20.32 59.73
CA TYR A 68 -10.06 19.71 60.98
C TYR A 68 -9.12 18.57 60.65
N PHE A 69 -7.82 18.86 60.72
CA PHE A 69 -6.80 17.97 60.20
C PHE A 69 -6.55 16.77 61.12
N ASN A 70 -6.49 15.56 60.55
CA ASN A 70 -6.08 14.29 61.16
C ASN A 70 -6.81 14.01 62.48
N GLY A 71 -8.15 14.06 62.44
CA GLY A 71 -9.01 13.80 63.59
C GLY A 71 -8.97 14.86 64.71
N ASN A 72 -8.43 16.05 64.47
CA ASN A 72 -8.39 17.11 65.49
C ASN A 72 -9.79 17.67 65.80
N SER A 73 -10.00 18.15 67.02
CA SER A 73 -11.22 18.84 67.46
C SER A 73 -11.18 20.36 67.24
N THR A 74 -10.02 20.90 66.84
CA THR A 74 -9.83 22.32 66.52
C THR A 74 -9.54 22.49 65.02
N ALA A 75 -10.16 23.50 64.39
CA ALA A 75 -9.95 23.78 62.97
C ALA A 75 -8.52 24.28 62.71
N GLY A 76 -7.80 23.63 61.80
CA GLY A 76 -6.46 24.02 61.36
C GLY A 76 -6.47 25.06 60.25
N LEU A 77 -7.56 25.13 59.47
CA LEU A 77 -7.79 26.18 58.47
C LEU A 77 -9.25 26.64 58.53
N THR A 78 -9.47 27.95 58.44
CA THR A 78 -10.80 28.55 58.28
C THR A 78 -10.76 29.49 57.07
N ILE A 79 -11.66 29.27 56.11
CA ILE A 79 -11.80 30.08 54.89
C ILE A 79 -13.14 30.82 54.96
N ASN A 80 -13.11 32.16 54.88
CA ASN A 80 -14.33 32.94 54.71
C ASN A 80 -14.81 32.84 53.26
N LEU A 81 -16.08 32.51 53.06
CA LEU A 81 -16.71 32.48 51.74
C LEU A 81 -17.22 33.87 51.37
N ALA A 82 -16.98 34.28 50.13
CA ALA A 82 -17.41 35.56 49.60
C ALA A 82 -18.18 35.41 48.29
N GLY A 83 -19.13 36.31 48.04
CA GLY A 83 -20.00 36.28 46.85
C GLY A 83 -21.43 35.82 47.15
N THR A 84 -22.20 35.61 46.10
CA THR A 84 -23.63 35.26 46.16
C THR A 84 -23.89 34.00 45.33
N ILE A 85 -24.70 33.08 45.87
CA ILE A 85 -25.18 31.90 45.15
C ILE A 85 -26.64 32.15 44.78
N ALA A 86 -26.94 32.29 43.48
CA ALA A 86 -28.32 32.41 43.02
C ALA A 86 -29.12 31.13 43.36
N SER A 87 -30.45 31.23 43.31
CA SER A 87 -31.30 30.04 43.48
C SER A 87 -30.96 29.00 42.42
N ASN A 88 -30.94 27.72 42.82
CA ASN A 88 -30.58 26.57 41.98
C ASN A 88 -29.22 26.72 41.30
N SER A 89 -28.29 27.44 41.92
CA SER A 89 -26.94 27.65 41.42
C SER A 89 -25.91 27.10 42.41
N HIS A 90 -24.68 27.01 41.94
CA HIS A 90 -23.54 26.46 42.65
C HIS A 90 -22.48 27.52 42.95
N PHE A 91 -21.62 27.23 43.92
CA PHE A 91 -20.41 27.98 44.20
C PHE A 91 -19.25 27.04 44.43
N VAL A 92 -18.23 27.14 43.59
CA VAL A 92 -17.03 26.31 43.65
C VAL A 92 -15.92 27.05 44.37
N LEU A 93 -15.51 26.53 45.54
CA LEU A 93 -14.28 26.89 46.22
C LEU A 93 -13.20 25.88 45.83
N ALA A 94 -12.10 26.33 45.23
CA ALA A 94 -11.00 25.44 44.79
C ALA A 94 -9.65 25.82 45.37
N GLN A 95 -8.74 24.86 45.44
CA GLN A 95 -7.33 25.12 45.76
C GLN A 95 -6.71 25.91 44.58
N SER A 96 -5.96 26.98 44.87
CA SER A 96 -5.51 27.94 43.84
C SER A 96 -4.59 27.38 42.74
N SER A 97 -3.95 26.25 42.99
CA SER A 97 -3.06 25.52 42.07
C SER A 97 -3.69 24.25 41.48
N ALA A 98 -4.98 24.01 41.71
CA ALA A 98 -5.69 22.92 41.05
C ALA A 98 -5.59 23.06 39.52
N THR A 99 -5.26 21.99 38.80
CA THR A 99 -5.03 22.05 37.35
C THR A 99 -6.33 22.08 36.55
N PHE A 100 -7.45 21.65 37.16
CA PHE A 100 -8.74 21.60 36.48
C PHE A 100 -9.47 22.95 36.42
N ILE A 101 -9.00 23.97 37.16
CA ILE A 101 -9.63 25.30 37.13
C ILE A 101 -9.11 26.14 35.96
N THR A 102 -9.96 27.01 35.42
CA THR A 102 -9.66 27.84 34.23
C THR A 102 -8.44 28.74 34.43
N ALA A 103 -8.20 29.22 35.66
CA ALA A 103 -7.03 30.04 35.98
C ALA A 103 -5.69 29.32 35.73
N ASN A 104 -5.68 27.98 35.74
CA ASN A 104 -4.51 27.13 35.50
C ASN A 104 -4.62 26.33 34.18
N GLY A 105 -5.49 26.74 33.27
CA GLY A 105 -5.67 26.12 31.95
C GLY A 105 -6.68 24.97 31.89
N GLY A 106 -7.41 24.71 32.97
CA GLY A 106 -8.50 23.71 33.01
C GLY A 106 -9.87 24.24 32.57
N ALA A 107 -10.90 23.40 32.65
CA ALA A 107 -12.24 23.70 32.12
C ALA A 107 -13.22 24.31 33.15
N ILE A 108 -12.92 24.27 34.46
CA ILE A 108 -13.88 24.64 35.51
C ILE A 108 -13.61 26.05 36.06
N VAL A 109 -14.62 26.90 36.10
CA VAL A 109 -14.50 28.24 36.71
C VAL A 109 -14.74 28.12 38.22
N ALA A 110 -13.71 28.37 39.04
CA ALA A 110 -13.87 28.48 40.48
C ALA A 110 -14.40 29.89 40.86
N ASN A 111 -15.43 29.95 41.70
CA ASN A 111 -15.98 31.21 42.20
C ASN A 111 -15.04 31.87 43.21
N GLN A 112 -14.29 31.06 43.96
CA GLN A 112 -13.27 31.51 44.90
C GLN A 112 -12.13 30.51 44.96
N THR A 113 -10.90 30.99 45.15
CA THR A 113 -9.72 30.15 45.34
C THR A 113 -9.00 30.43 46.65
N ASN A 114 -8.33 29.44 47.22
CA ASN A 114 -7.47 29.59 48.40
C ASN A 114 -6.17 28.79 48.25
N SER A 115 -5.05 29.35 48.72
CA SER A 115 -3.71 28.76 48.58
C SER A 115 -3.19 28.06 49.85
N GLY A 116 -4.04 27.85 50.86
CA GLY A 116 -3.67 27.16 52.09
C GLY A 116 -3.48 25.65 51.90
N SER A 117 -3.03 24.97 52.96
CA SER A 117 -3.07 23.51 53.04
C SER A 117 -4.52 23.06 53.24
N TRP A 118 -4.99 22.18 52.36
CA TRP A 118 -6.36 21.68 52.37
C TRP A 118 -6.41 20.25 52.92
N TYR A 119 -7.63 19.73 53.05
CA TYR A 119 -7.96 18.41 53.58
C TYR A 119 -7.38 17.25 52.76
N ASN A 120 -7.10 16.11 53.37
CA ASN A 120 -7.01 14.78 52.76
C ASN A 120 -7.98 13.81 53.46
N GLY A 121 -8.01 12.55 53.03
CA GLY A 121 -9.11 11.62 53.32
C GLY A 121 -9.53 11.45 54.79
N ASN A 122 -8.66 11.72 55.77
CA ASN A 122 -8.96 11.61 57.19
C ASN A 122 -9.24 12.97 57.90
N ASP A 123 -9.47 14.04 57.13
CA ASP A 123 -9.76 15.38 57.63
C ASP A 123 -11.25 15.70 57.54
N ALA A 124 -11.84 16.21 58.64
CA ALA A 124 -13.23 16.64 58.62
C ALA A 124 -13.37 18.06 58.04
N VAL A 125 -14.39 18.27 57.21
CA VAL A 125 -14.73 19.55 56.58
C VAL A 125 -16.09 20.00 57.09
N VAL A 126 -16.17 21.22 57.63
CA VAL A 126 -17.41 21.76 58.20
C VAL A 126 -17.75 23.11 57.58
N LEU A 127 -18.96 23.23 57.05
CA LEU A 127 -19.55 24.48 56.56
C LEU A 127 -20.37 25.13 57.68
N ARG A 128 -20.10 26.41 57.98
CA ARG A 128 -20.82 27.19 59.00
C ARG A 128 -21.38 28.49 58.45
N LYS A 129 -22.44 28.97 59.09
CA LYS A 129 -23.04 30.30 58.90
C LYS A 129 -22.95 31.12 60.17
N GLY A 130 -22.58 32.40 60.06
CA GLY A 130 -22.39 33.28 61.22
C GLY A 130 -20.97 33.29 61.78
N GLY A 131 -19.97 32.90 60.99
CA GLY A 131 -18.55 32.89 61.34
C GLY A 131 -18.02 31.57 61.91
N ALA A 132 -16.78 31.57 62.38
CA ALA A 132 -16.05 30.38 62.86
C ALA A 132 -16.67 29.65 64.07
N SER A 133 -17.56 30.32 64.80
CA SER A 133 -18.35 29.73 65.90
C SER A 133 -19.85 29.71 65.61
N GLY A 134 -20.22 29.91 64.34
CA GLY A 134 -21.60 29.94 63.87
C GLY A 134 -22.25 28.56 63.75
N VAL A 135 -23.50 28.53 63.30
CA VAL A 135 -24.31 27.31 63.14
C VAL A 135 -23.68 26.42 62.07
N VAL A 136 -23.59 25.12 62.34
CA VAL A 136 -23.16 24.12 61.35
C VAL A 136 -24.27 23.90 60.35
N ILE A 137 -23.93 24.03 59.07
CA ILE A 137 -24.84 23.86 57.95
C ILE A 137 -24.63 22.51 57.29
N ASP A 138 -23.38 22.07 57.18
CA ASP A 138 -23.02 20.77 56.61
C ASP A 138 -21.66 20.31 57.15
N ALA A 139 -21.44 19.00 57.16
CA ALA A 139 -20.20 18.36 57.57
C ALA A 139 -19.91 17.13 56.69
N ILE A 140 -18.64 16.99 56.33
CA ILE A 140 -18.07 15.76 55.75
C ILE A 140 -16.99 15.29 56.71
N GLY A 141 -17.11 14.04 57.18
CA GLY A 141 -16.27 13.50 58.24
C GLY A 141 -16.77 13.84 59.66
N GLN A 142 -16.00 13.43 60.66
CA GLN A 142 -16.34 13.56 62.08
C GLN A 142 -15.26 14.34 62.83
N VAL A 143 -15.61 15.50 63.37
CA VAL A 143 -14.70 16.37 64.12
C VAL A 143 -14.27 15.67 65.42
N GLY A 144 -12.95 15.66 65.69
CA GLY A 144 -12.39 15.01 66.88
C GLY A 144 -12.21 13.49 66.76
N PHE A 145 -12.44 12.90 65.58
CA PHE A 145 -12.29 11.47 65.33
C PHE A 145 -11.42 11.22 64.09
N ASP A 146 -10.41 10.37 64.21
CA ASP A 146 -9.55 9.95 63.10
C ASP A 146 -10.06 8.60 62.53
N PRO A 147 -10.54 8.55 61.28
CA PRO A 147 -10.99 7.31 60.64
C PRO A 147 -9.84 6.41 60.17
N GLY A 148 -8.58 6.82 60.37
CA GLY A 148 -7.40 6.18 59.81
C GLY A 148 -7.02 6.86 58.50
N SER A 149 -7.42 6.28 57.36
CA SER A 149 -7.13 6.85 56.04
C SER A 149 -8.30 7.62 55.43
N GLU A 150 -9.54 7.16 55.66
CA GLU A 150 -10.73 7.69 54.98
C GLU A 150 -12.02 7.30 55.69
N TRP A 151 -13.08 8.08 55.50
CA TRP A 151 -14.46 7.63 55.72
C TRP A 151 -15.00 7.00 54.43
N GLY A 152 -15.71 5.88 54.54
CA GLY A 152 -16.24 5.13 53.39
C GLY A 152 -15.28 4.07 52.87
N THR A 153 -15.56 3.50 51.69
CA THR A 153 -14.69 2.52 51.01
C THR A 153 -14.83 2.60 49.49
N GLY A 154 -13.80 2.16 48.75
CA GLY A 154 -13.84 2.09 47.29
C GLY A 154 -13.87 3.48 46.65
N VAL A 155 -14.69 3.68 45.62
CA VAL A 155 -14.89 5.01 45.01
C VAL A 155 -15.78 5.93 45.85
N LEU A 156 -16.47 5.38 46.85
CA LEU A 156 -17.36 6.09 47.76
C LEU A 156 -16.66 6.27 49.11
N SER A 157 -15.50 6.92 49.06
CA SER A 157 -14.70 7.27 50.22
C SER A 157 -14.12 8.68 50.10
N THR A 158 -13.57 9.20 51.18
CA THR A 158 -13.00 10.56 51.22
C THR A 158 -11.56 10.64 50.72
N ALA A 159 -10.73 9.58 50.78
CA ALA A 159 -9.37 9.65 50.24
C ALA A 159 -9.35 9.42 48.73
N ASP A 160 -8.60 10.26 48.00
CA ASP A 160 -8.34 10.14 46.56
C ASP A 160 -9.60 9.91 45.70
N ASN A 161 -10.76 10.46 46.07
CA ASN A 161 -12.00 10.30 45.33
C ASN A 161 -12.83 11.58 45.32
N THR A 162 -13.80 11.62 44.40
CA THR A 162 -14.81 12.68 44.34
C THR A 162 -16.13 12.14 44.90
N LEU A 163 -16.70 12.86 45.87
CA LEU A 163 -18.03 12.58 46.43
C LEU A 163 -19.03 13.61 45.92
N ARG A 164 -20.13 13.16 45.30
CA ARG A 164 -21.24 14.03 44.87
C ARG A 164 -22.49 13.74 45.65
N ARG A 165 -23.09 14.77 46.24
CA ARG A 165 -24.32 14.61 47.00
C ARG A 165 -25.43 14.14 46.05
N LYS A 166 -26.22 13.16 46.50
CA LYS A 166 -27.38 12.66 45.78
C LYS A 166 -28.41 13.77 45.63
N ALA A 167 -29.05 13.87 44.47
CA ALA A 167 -30.09 14.88 44.21
C ALA A 167 -31.24 14.85 45.25
N SER A 168 -31.51 13.68 45.82
CA SER A 168 -32.52 13.45 46.85
C SER A 168 -32.09 13.80 48.29
N ALA A 169 -30.81 14.09 48.53
CA ALA A 169 -30.29 14.46 49.85
C ALA A 169 -30.39 15.98 50.08
N CYS A 170 -31.56 16.42 50.54
CA CYS A 170 -31.98 17.83 50.60
C CYS A 170 -31.35 18.70 51.72
N ALA A 171 -30.45 18.16 52.53
CA ALA A 171 -29.84 18.90 53.62
C ALA A 171 -28.43 18.41 53.88
N GLY A 172 -27.59 19.33 54.35
CA GLY A 172 -26.28 19.00 54.90
C GLY A 172 -26.38 18.27 56.23
N ASP A 173 -25.29 17.61 56.63
CA ASP A 173 -25.13 17.06 57.95
C ASP A 173 -24.83 18.18 58.97
N THR A 174 -25.79 18.46 59.84
CA THR A 174 -25.68 19.56 60.80
C THR A 174 -24.99 19.17 62.10
N ASN A 175 -24.60 17.90 62.28
CA ASN A 175 -23.96 17.41 63.49
C ASN A 175 -22.54 16.91 63.20
N PRO A 176 -21.50 17.74 63.32
CA PRO A 176 -20.14 17.33 62.93
C PRO A 176 -19.49 16.34 63.92
N ALA A 177 -20.19 15.89 64.96
CA ALA A 177 -19.65 15.05 66.02
C ALA A 177 -20.12 13.58 65.95
N ASP A 178 -21.11 13.25 65.11
CA ASP A 178 -21.57 11.88 64.94
C ASP A 178 -20.80 11.13 63.83
N ALA A 179 -21.07 9.84 63.72
CA ALA A 179 -20.34 8.97 62.81
C ALA A 179 -20.72 9.28 61.35
N PHE A 180 -19.74 9.71 60.57
CA PHE A 180 -19.94 10.02 59.16
C PHE A 180 -19.84 8.77 58.26
N SER A 181 -20.83 8.58 57.38
CA SER A 181 -20.84 7.54 56.35
C SER A 181 -21.24 8.15 54.99
N PRO A 182 -20.32 8.26 54.01
CA PRO A 182 -20.59 8.89 52.71
C PRO A 182 -21.82 8.32 52.00
N SER A 183 -22.06 7.01 52.11
CA SER A 183 -23.14 6.30 51.42
C SER A 183 -24.56 6.78 51.74
N ILE A 184 -24.74 7.47 52.87
CA ILE A 184 -26.04 8.01 53.27
C ILE A 184 -26.47 9.11 52.30
N SER A 185 -25.56 9.99 51.90
CA SER A 185 -25.91 11.22 51.16
C SER A 185 -25.15 11.43 49.87
N PHE A 186 -24.10 10.65 49.59
CA PHE A 186 -23.22 10.85 48.44
C PHE A 186 -23.13 9.61 47.53
N ASP A 187 -22.82 9.86 46.26
CA ASP A 187 -22.32 8.92 45.27
C ASP A 187 -20.82 9.16 45.06
N GLY A 188 -20.08 8.10 44.77
CA GLY A 188 -18.62 8.11 44.71
C GLY A 188 -18.09 7.99 43.27
N PHE A 189 -17.06 8.76 42.95
CA PHE A 189 -16.42 8.82 41.64
C PHE A 189 -14.90 8.73 41.82
N ALA A 190 -14.22 8.18 40.81
CA ALA A 190 -12.78 8.01 40.83
C ALA A 190 -12.03 9.34 41.00
N THR A 191 -10.78 9.26 41.47
CA THR A 191 -9.84 10.38 41.55
C THR A 191 -9.85 11.24 40.27
N ASP A 192 -9.69 12.55 40.43
CA ASP A 192 -9.65 13.52 39.34
C ASP A 192 -10.92 13.59 38.46
N THR A 193 -12.07 13.19 38.99
CA THR A 193 -13.36 13.38 38.32
C THR A 193 -13.95 14.75 38.65
N PHE A 194 -13.79 15.72 37.73
CA PHE A 194 -14.21 17.12 37.94
C PHE A 194 -15.49 17.53 37.20
N ASN A 195 -16.03 16.66 36.33
CA ASN A 195 -17.13 17.00 35.43
C ASN A 195 -18.49 17.24 36.12
N GLY A 196 -18.57 17.04 37.44
CA GLY A 196 -19.76 17.35 38.25
C GLY A 196 -19.75 18.76 38.82
N LEU A 197 -18.56 19.40 38.92
CA LEU A 197 -18.45 20.77 39.38
C LEU A 197 -19.20 21.68 38.41
N GLY A 198 -20.16 22.42 38.97
CA GLY A 198 -21.08 23.29 38.28
C GLY A 198 -22.38 22.61 37.80
N GLN A 199 -22.59 21.33 38.09
CA GLN A 199 -23.65 20.52 37.49
C GLN A 199 -24.61 19.88 38.50
N HIS A 200 -24.44 20.09 39.82
CA HIS A 200 -25.34 19.49 40.80
C HIS A 200 -26.79 19.94 40.60
N THR A 201 -27.70 18.96 40.60
CA THR A 201 -29.14 19.16 40.58
C THR A 201 -29.75 18.55 41.84
N SER A 202 -30.88 19.10 42.28
CA SER A 202 -31.57 18.63 43.49
C SER A 202 -33.03 18.36 43.19
N ASP A 203 -33.53 17.22 43.69
CA ASP A 203 -34.95 16.85 43.65
C ASP A 203 -35.78 17.60 44.72
N CYS A 204 -35.10 18.42 45.53
CA CYS A 204 -35.64 19.12 46.67
C CYS A 204 -36.25 20.44 46.21
N SER A 205 -37.38 20.34 45.52
CA SER A 205 -38.06 21.51 44.95
C SER A 205 -38.59 22.46 46.03
N GLY A 206 -37.96 23.64 46.12
CA GLY A 206 -38.69 24.88 46.37
C GLY A 206 -39.36 25.30 45.06
N THR A 207 -40.68 25.10 44.96
CA THR A 207 -41.59 25.44 43.84
C THR A 207 -41.36 24.74 42.49
N ALA A 208 -42.38 24.00 42.04
CA ALA A 208 -42.41 23.35 40.73
C ALA A 208 -42.48 24.38 39.59
N THR A 209 -41.61 24.23 38.59
CA THR A 209 -41.68 25.03 37.36
C THR A 209 -42.93 24.63 36.55
N PRO A 210 -43.65 25.58 35.94
CA PRO A 210 -44.84 25.28 35.14
C PRO A 210 -44.58 24.37 33.92
N LEU A 211 -43.34 24.32 33.42
CA LEU A 211 -42.93 23.50 32.29
C LEU A 211 -41.61 22.78 32.62
N SER A 212 -41.50 21.48 32.28
CA SER A 212 -40.32 20.64 32.55
C SER A 212 -40.03 19.69 31.40
N ILE A 213 -38.74 19.44 31.15
CA ILE A 213 -38.23 18.62 30.03
C ILE A 213 -37.18 17.64 30.56
N SER A 214 -37.19 16.39 30.11
CA SER A 214 -36.18 15.38 30.48
C SER A 214 -35.91 14.36 29.37
N PRO A 215 -34.64 14.09 29.00
CA PRO A 215 -33.41 14.77 29.45
C PRO A 215 -33.36 16.23 28.96
N SER A 216 -32.37 17.01 29.39
CA SER A 216 -32.18 18.43 29.00
C SER A 216 -31.37 18.62 27.70
N ALA A 217 -30.80 17.55 27.15
CA ALA A 217 -30.12 17.57 25.86
C ALA A 217 -30.23 16.24 25.09
N LEU A 218 -30.10 16.30 23.74
CA LEU A 218 -29.97 15.15 22.85
C LEU A 218 -28.80 15.31 21.88
N ASN A 219 -28.02 14.24 21.67
CA ASN A 219 -26.85 14.24 20.79
C ASN A 219 -26.95 13.11 19.75
N PHE A 220 -26.82 13.44 18.47
CA PHE A 220 -26.98 12.53 17.33
C PHE A 220 -25.67 12.34 16.56
N ILE A 221 -25.45 11.12 16.07
CA ILE A 221 -24.41 10.76 15.11
C ILE A 221 -25.08 10.00 13.98
N SER A 222 -24.97 10.48 12.73
CA SER A 222 -25.59 9.82 11.57
C SER A 222 -24.82 10.10 10.28
N SER A 223 -24.80 9.16 9.34
CA SER A 223 -24.22 9.40 8.01
C SER A 223 -25.11 10.31 7.18
N VAL A 224 -24.52 11.12 6.30
CA VAL A 224 -25.26 11.94 5.32
C VAL A 224 -26.20 11.05 4.52
N GLY A 225 -27.48 11.43 4.42
CA GLY A 225 -28.54 10.68 3.72
C GLY A 225 -29.22 9.59 4.57
N SER A 226 -28.76 9.33 5.79
CA SER A 226 -29.41 8.42 6.76
C SER A 226 -30.27 9.19 7.77
N THR A 227 -31.10 8.48 8.53
CA THR A 227 -31.90 9.10 9.60
C THR A 227 -31.67 8.38 10.93
N SER A 228 -31.68 9.15 12.03
CA SER A 228 -31.62 8.65 13.39
C SER A 228 -32.70 9.31 14.24
N GLN A 229 -33.19 8.60 15.26
CA GLN A 229 -34.29 9.05 16.11
C GLN A 229 -33.92 8.87 17.58
N GLN A 230 -34.21 9.88 18.40
CA GLN A 230 -34.18 9.81 19.86
C GLN A 230 -35.49 10.38 20.41
N SER A 231 -35.70 10.30 21.72
CA SER A 231 -36.87 10.86 22.36
C SER A 231 -36.54 11.49 23.70
N TYR A 232 -37.39 12.44 24.10
CA TYR A 232 -37.38 13.06 25.41
C TYR A 232 -38.83 13.26 25.88
N THR A 233 -39.03 13.71 27.11
CA THR A 233 -40.35 13.94 27.69
C THR A 233 -40.56 15.39 28.06
N VAL A 234 -41.80 15.86 27.92
CA VAL A 234 -42.26 17.21 28.31
C VAL A 234 -43.42 17.06 29.30
N LYS A 235 -43.39 17.79 30.41
CA LYS A 235 -44.48 17.80 31.39
C LYS A 235 -44.82 19.23 31.80
N GLY A 236 -46.11 19.56 31.74
CA GLY A 236 -46.68 20.78 32.27
C GLY A 236 -47.10 20.62 33.74
N ASN A 237 -47.18 21.74 34.46
CA ASN A 237 -47.72 21.80 35.81
C ASN A 237 -48.54 23.09 35.99
N GLY A 238 -49.85 22.98 35.81
CA GLY A 238 -50.76 24.12 35.93
C GLY A 238 -50.76 25.04 34.71
N LEU A 239 -50.32 24.54 33.54
CA LEU A 239 -50.39 25.29 32.28
C LEU A 239 -51.85 25.52 31.88
N THR A 240 -52.14 26.71 31.35
CA THR A 240 -53.46 27.08 30.85
C THR A 240 -53.53 27.17 29.32
N GLU A 241 -52.39 27.06 28.65
CA GLU A 241 -52.23 27.15 27.20
C GLU A 241 -51.45 25.94 26.69
N ASP A 242 -51.74 25.49 25.47
CA ASP A 242 -51.03 24.37 24.85
C ASP A 242 -49.53 24.67 24.64
N ILE A 243 -48.72 23.63 24.62
CA ILE A 243 -47.27 23.75 24.44
C ILE A 243 -46.96 23.65 22.94
N ILE A 244 -46.37 24.70 22.38
CA ILE A 244 -45.80 24.68 21.03
C ILE A 244 -44.34 24.28 21.15
N VAL A 245 -43.99 23.14 20.54
CA VAL A 245 -42.62 22.63 20.47
C VAL A 245 -42.07 22.88 19.08
N THR A 246 -40.88 23.47 18.95
CA THR A 246 -40.31 23.87 17.65
C THR A 246 -38.81 23.59 17.60
N VAL A 247 -38.32 23.00 16.51
CA VAL A 247 -36.88 22.84 16.27
C VAL A 247 -36.24 24.16 15.81
N PRO A 248 -34.93 24.35 15.98
CA PRO A 248 -34.26 25.53 15.43
C PRO A 248 -34.43 25.60 13.90
N ALA A 249 -34.74 26.79 13.39
CA ALA A 249 -34.76 27.04 11.95
C ALA A 249 -33.40 26.68 11.33
N SER A 250 -33.39 26.23 10.07
CA SER A 250 -32.20 25.80 9.32
C SER A 250 -31.47 24.53 9.83
N THR A 251 -32.04 23.81 10.80
CA THR A 251 -31.49 22.52 11.23
C THR A 251 -32.16 21.33 10.55
N GLU A 252 -31.45 20.21 10.49
CA GLU A 252 -31.90 18.95 9.88
C GLU A 252 -32.67 18.06 10.88
N PHE A 253 -33.27 18.70 11.90
CA PHE A 253 -34.08 18.06 12.94
C PHE A 253 -35.58 18.19 12.64
N SER A 254 -36.35 17.21 13.10
CA SER A 254 -37.82 17.22 13.01
C SER A 254 -38.45 16.44 14.17
N LEU A 255 -39.71 16.74 14.50
CA LEU A 255 -40.41 16.29 15.70
C LEU A 255 -41.63 15.43 15.37
N SER A 256 -41.98 14.52 16.26
CA SER A 256 -43.23 13.76 16.22
C SER A 256 -43.68 13.41 17.63
N THR A 257 -44.99 13.36 17.88
CA THR A 257 -45.58 12.80 19.11
C THR A 257 -45.79 11.28 19.02
N ASN A 258 -45.63 10.71 17.83
CA ASN A 258 -45.72 9.27 17.57
C ASN A 258 -44.36 8.69 17.18
N SER A 259 -44.03 7.50 17.70
CA SER A 259 -42.83 6.78 17.26
C SER A 259 -42.93 6.46 15.77
N GLY A 260 -41.91 6.83 14.98
CA GLY A 260 -41.88 6.60 13.53
C GLY A 260 -42.53 7.69 12.67
N GLY A 261 -43.09 8.75 13.27
CA GLY A 261 -43.62 9.92 12.56
C GLY A 261 -45.16 9.98 12.48
N PRO A 262 -45.73 10.90 11.68
CA PRO A 262 -45.06 11.82 10.76
C PRO A 262 -44.21 12.89 11.47
N PHE A 263 -43.12 13.32 10.82
CA PHE A 263 -42.16 14.28 11.38
C PHE A 263 -42.35 15.68 10.81
N THR A 264 -42.44 16.69 11.68
CA THR A 264 -42.68 18.10 11.34
C THR A 264 -41.69 19.03 12.06
N PRO A 265 -41.50 20.28 11.60
CA PRO A 265 -40.64 21.25 12.31
C PRO A 265 -41.20 21.70 13.67
N SER A 266 -42.51 21.51 13.88
CA SER A 266 -43.19 21.86 15.12
C SER A 266 -44.35 20.91 15.41
N VAL A 267 -44.59 20.64 16.69
CA VAL A 267 -45.73 19.88 17.20
C VAL A 267 -46.39 20.65 18.34
N THR A 268 -47.71 20.49 18.49
CA THR A 268 -48.47 21.07 19.60
C THR A 268 -48.85 19.97 20.58
N ILE A 269 -48.64 20.20 21.87
CA ILE A 269 -49.06 19.32 22.95
C ILE A 269 -50.18 20.00 23.73
N ASP A 270 -51.32 19.33 23.83
CA ASP A 270 -52.45 19.78 24.63
C ASP A 270 -52.03 19.94 26.11
N HIS A 271 -52.34 21.09 26.70
CA HIS A 271 -51.92 21.43 28.07
C HIS A 271 -52.57 20.55 29.14
N VAL A 272 -53.80 20.07 28.92
CA VAL A 272 -54.48 19.14 29.84
C VAL A 272 -53.70 17.83 29.87
N THR A 273 -53.27 17.36 28.69
CA THR A 273 -52.46 16.15 28.54
C THR A 273 -51.10 16.31 29.21
N ALA A 274 -50.39 17.42 28.95
CA ALA A 274 -49.09 17.70 29.53
C ALA A 274 -49.14 17.92 31.05
N ASN A 275 -50.22 18.49 31.58
CA ASN A 275 -50.45 18.64 33.01
C ASN A 275 -50.77 17.30 33.69
N ALA A 276 -51.44 16.39 33.00
CA ALA A 276 -51.83 15.08 33.53
C ALA A 276 -50.63 14.11 33.63
N ALA A 277 -49.80 14.06 32.59
CA ALA A 277 -48.64 13.17 32.53
C ALA A 277 -47.55 13.72 31.60
N ALA A 278 -46.33 13.20 31.75
CA ALA A 278 -45.25 13.51 30.83
C ALA A 278 -45.55 12.96 29.42
N VAL A 279 -45.40 13.78 28.40
CA VAL A 279 -45.62 13.45 26.99
C VAL A 279 -44.27 13.19 26.32
N THR A 280 -44.14 12.05 25.66
CA THR A 280 -42.92 11.72 24.89
C THR A 280 -42.93 12.42 23.54
N ILE A 281 -41.81 13.05 23.20
CA ILE A 281 -41.55 13.66 21.89
C ILE A 281 -40.37 12.94 21.25
N TYR A 282 -40.55 12.55 20.00
CA TYR A 282 -39.53 11.92 19.17
C TYR A 282 -38.87 12.97 18.28
N VAL A 283 -37.54 13.01 18.31
CA VAL A 283 -36.72 13.91 17.49
C VAL A 283 -35.97 13.06 16.47
N ARG A 284 -36.12 13.40 15.19
CA ARG A 284 -35.40 12.78 14.08
C ARG A 284 -34.34 13.73 13.54
N PHE A 285 -33.11 13.24 13.43
CA PHE A 285 -32.00 13.88 12.72
C PHE A 285 -31.82 13.21 11.35
N ALA A 286 -31.81 14.00 10.28
CA ALA A 286 -31.71 13.51 8.90
C ALA A 286 -30.72 14.34 8.08
N PRO A 287 -29.40 14.16 8.29
CA PRO A 287 -28.41 15.05 7.71
C PRO A 287 -28.28 14.93 6.19
N THR A 288 -28.14 16.08 5.53
CA THR A 288 -27.91 16.23 4.08
C THR A 288 -26.53 16.79 3.75
N SER A 289 -25.78 17.25 4.76
CA SER A 289 -24.41 17.76 4.64
C SER A 289 -23.54 17.32 5.82
N SER A 290 -22.22 17.47 5.71
CA SER A 290 -21.29 17.10 6.77
C SER A 290 -21.14 18.13 7.89
N ALA A 291 -21.95 19.20 7.88
CA ALA A 291 -21.87 20.29 8.83
C ALA A 291 -22.49 19.91 10.18
N LEU A 292 -21.87 20.37 11.27
CA LEU A 292 -22.43 20.25 12.61
C LEU A 292 -23.75 21.02 12.72
N GLN A 293 -24.82 20.34 13.10
CA GLN A 293 -26.12 20.94 13.38
C GLN A 293 -26.29 21.08 14.89
N ALA A 294 -26.58 22.28 15.40
CA ALA A 294 -26.78 22.50 16.83
C ALA A 294 -27.81 23.61 17.09
N GLY A 295 -28.50 23.55 18.23
CA GLY A 295 -29.45 24.58 18.66
C GLY A 295 -30.31 24.12 19.83
N ASN A 296 -31.45 24.79 20.04
CA ASN A 296 -32.42 24.43 21.07
C ASN A 296 -33.79 24.09 20.45
N ILE A 297 -34.38 22.96 20.85
CA ILE A 297 -35.81 22.75 20.68
C ILE A 297 -36.51 23.59 21.73
N THR A 298 -37.31 24.56 21.28
CA THR A 298 -38.03 25.50 22.14
C THR A 298 -39.41 24.95 22.48
N HIS A 299 -39.83 25.11 23.73
CA HIS A 299 -41.17 24.75 24.21
C HIS A 299 -41.80 26.02 24.78
N VAL A 300 -42.97 26.42 24.28
CA VAL A 300 -43.64 27.65 24.69
C VAL A 300 -45.11 27.37 25.00
N SER A 301 -45.54 27.76 26.20
CA SER A 301 -46.94 27.72 26.64
C SER A 301 -47.25 29.04 27.37
N GLY A 302 -47.91 29.98 26.69
CA GLY A 302 -48.10 31.33 27.20
C GLY A 302 -46.77 32.04 27.48
N SER A 303 -46.54 32.46 28.74
CA SER A 303 -45.27 33.04 29.21
C SER A 303 -44.21 32.00 29.58
N GLU A 304 -44.62 30.74 29.74
CA GLU A 304 -43.76 29.66 30.20
C GLU A 304 -42.95 29.11 29.04
N ASN A 305 -41.65 28.94 29.25
CA ASN A 305 -40.76 28.42 28.22
C ASN A 305 -39.68 27.50 28.80
N ALA A 306 -39.27 26.53 27.97
CA ALA A 306 -38.17 25.63 28.29
C ALA A 306 -37.43 25.22 27.02
N ASN A 307 -36.12 25.01 27.14
CA ASN A 307 -35.26 24.65 26.01
C ASN A 307 -34.63 23.28 26.23
N LEU A 308 -34.59 22.49 25.17
CA LEU A 308 -33.82 21.26 25.07
C LEU A 308 -32.65 21.49 24.12
N ALA A 309 -31.41 21.36 24.61
CA ALA A 309 -30.24 21.48 23.75
C ALA A 309 -30.15 20.28 22.79
N ILE A 310 -29.84 20.53 21.52
CA ILE A 310 -29.68 19.46 20.52
C ILE A 310 -28.40 19.66 19.71
N GLN A 311 -27.73 18.56 19.39
CA GLN A 311 -26.58 18.53 18.51
C GLN A 311 -26.60 17.29 17.61
N GLY A 312 -26.20 17.43 16.35
CA GLY A 312 -26.12 16.38 15.34
C GLY A 312 -24.84 16.49 14.54
N SER A 313 -24.02 15.44 14.58
CA SER A 313 -22.77 15.34 13.82
C SER A 313 -22.89 14.25 12.76
N THR A 314 -22.11 14.40 11.69
CA THR A 314 -22.08 13.42 10.60
C THR A 314 -20.77 12.69 10.51
N THR A 315 -20.84 11.41 10.20
CA THR A 315 -19.68 10.60 9.81
C THR A 315 -19.66 10.44 8.30
N THR A 316 -18.51 10.73 7.67
CA THR A 316 -18.27 10.34 6.27
C THR A 316 -18.08 8.84 6.23
N SER A 317 -18.84 8.14 5.37
CA SER A 317 -18.61 6.71 5.14
C SER A 317 -17.30 6.55 4.37
N ILE A 318 -16.35 5.83 4.94
CA ILE A 318 -15.07 5.49 4.30
C ILE A 318 -15.17 4.06 3.80
N THR A 319 -14.81 3.84 2.54
CA THR A 319 -14.60 2.51 1.96
C THR A 319 -13.09 2.22 2.05
N PRO A 320 -12.65 1.29 2.91
CA PRO A 320 -11.23 0.93 3.01
C PRO A 320 -10.67 0.38 1.70
N VAL A 321 -9.36 0.51 1.49
CA VAL A 321 -8.69 0.13 0.25
C VAL A 321 -8.86 -1.36 -0.03
N TYR A 322 -8.72 -2.20 0.99
CA TYR A 322 -8.89 -3.66 0.85
C TYR A 322 -10.30 -4.09 0.42
N LEU A 323 -11.35 -3.28 0.68
CA LEU A 323 -12.68 -3.55 0.12
C LEU A 323 -12.79 -3.10 -1.33
N ILE A 324 -12.13 -2.00 -1.71
CA ILE A 324 -12.08 -1.53 -3.08
C ILE A 324 -11.35 -2.58 -3.94
N GLN A 325 -10.18 -3.02 -3.52
CA GLN A 325 -9.42 -4.09 -4.19
C GLN A 325 -10.20 -5.41 -4.19
N GLY A 326 -10.64 -5.87 -3.00
CA GLY A 326 -11.25 -7.19 -2.84
C GLY A 326 -10.25 -8.33 -3.02
N THR A 327 -10.76 -9.56 -3.20
CA THR A 327 -9.94 -10.78 -3.37
C THR A 327 -9.94 -11.35 -4.79
N GLY A 328 -10.60 -10.66 -5.71
CA GLY A 328 -10.66 -11.03 -7.13
C GLY A 328 -9.57 -10.32 -7.92
N ALA A 329 -9.50 -10.59 -9.22
CA ALA A 329 -8.62 -9.88 -10.14
C ALA A 329 -9.24 -8.58 -10.71
N ALA A 330 -10.38 -8.16 -10.17
CA ALA A 330 -11.10 -6.96 -10.55
C ALA A 330 -11.98 -6.51 -9.37
N SER A 331 -12.07 -5.20 -9.17
CA SER A 331 -12.84 -4.57 -8.12
C SER A 331 -14.34 -4.76 -8.31
N SER A 332 -15.04 -5.11 -7.22
CA SER A 332 -16.52 -5.06 -7.19
C SER A 332 -17.09 -3.63 -7.16
N PHE A 333 -16.21 -2.64 -7.01
CA PHE A 333 -16.55 -1.21 -6.97
C PHE A 333 -16.30 -0.49 -8.30
N ASP A 334 -15.88 -1.17 -9.37
CA ASP A 334 -15.64 -0.56 -10.68
C ASP A 334 -16.79 0.36 -11.14
N GLY A 335 -16.45 1.58 -11.55
CA GLY A 335 -17.38 2.67 -11.90
C GLY A 335 -18.09 3.35 -10.73
N SER A 336 -17.84 2.95 -9.48
CA SER A 336 -18.43 3.57 -8.29
C SER A 336 -17.58 4.73 -7.77
N ILE A 337 -18.24 5.74 -7.20
CA ILE A 337 -17.54 6.82 -6.47
C ILE A 337 -17.43 6.40 -5.00
N VAL A 338 -16.20 6.40 -4.49
CA VAL A 338 -15.88 6.03 -3.11
C VAL A 338 -15.14 7.16 -2.40
N THR A 339 -15.26 7.22 -1.08
CA THR A 339 -14.32 7.99 -0.24
C THR A 339 -13.44 7.01 0.50
N THR A 340 -12.13 7.14 0.39
CA THR A 340 -11.16 6.24 1.03
C THR A 340 -10.05 7.01 1.71
N GLU A 341 -9.26 6.32 2.52
CA GLU A 341 -8.13 6.86 3.25
C GLU A 341 -6.91 5.95 3.12
N GLY A 342 -5.72 6.52 3.25
CA GLY A 342 -4.48 5.74 3.24
C GLY A 342 -3.25 6.62 3.37
N ILE A 343 -2.12 5.99 3.71
CA ILE A 343 -0.80 6.63 3.69
C ILE A 343 -0.26 6.59 2.28
N VAL A 344 0.24 7.72 1.77
CA VAL A 344 0.96 7.77 0.50
C VAL A 344 2.28 7.00 0.63
N THR A 345 2.39 5.84 -0.03
CA THR A 345 3.55 4.94 0.04
C THR A 345 4.56 5.17 -1.08
N GLY A 346 4.11 5.66 -2.23
CA GLY A 346 4.93 6.06 -3.38
C GLY A 346 4.31 7.24 -4.11
N ASP A 347 5.13 8.24 -4.42
CA ASP A 347 4.74 9.44 -5.17
C ASP A 347 5.46 9.45 -6.52
N PHE A 348 4.68 9.44 -7.60
CA PHE A 348 5.15 9.37 -8.99
C PHE A 348 4.53 10.49 -9.85
N GLN A 349 4.16 11.61 -9.22
CA GLN A 349 3.51 12.75 -9.87
C GLN A 349 4.47 13.65 -10.67
N GLN A 350 5.78 13.41 -10.57
CA GLN A 350 6.78 14.18 -11.31
C GLN A 350 6.54 14.13 -12.81
N ALA A 351 7.00 15.16 -13.52
CA ALA A 351 6.92 15.19 -14.98
C ALA A 351 7.61 13.96 -15.59
N GLY A 352 6.87 13.22 -16.43
CA GLY A 352 7.32 11.96 -17.03
C GLY A 352 7.13 10.72 -16.14
N GLY A 353 6.71 10.89 -14.88
CA GLY A 353 6.38 9.82 -13.94
C GLY A 353 5.09 9.07 -14.30
N LEU A 354 4.52 8.36 -13.33
CA LEU A 354 3.30 7.56 -13.50
C LEU A 354 2.01 8.40 -13.53
N SER A 355 2.12 9.72 -13.33
CA SER A 355 0.98 10.64 -13.29
C SER A 355 0.04 10.42 -12.09
N GLY A 356 0.58 9.93 -10.99
CA GLY A 356 -0.19 9.57 -9.81
C GLY A 356 0.68 9.19 -8.63
N PHE A 357 0.05 8.62 -7.61
CA PHE A 357 0.69 8.16 -6.38
C PHE A 357 -0.05 6.93 -5.85
N TYR A 358 0.57 6.17 -4.96
CA TYR A 358 -0.05 5.02 -4.31
C TYR A 358 -0.38 5.36 -2.86
N ILE A 359 -1.56 4.93 -2.41
CA ILE A 359 -1.93 4.94 -1.00
C ILE A 359 -2.08 3.51 -0.49
N GLN A 360 -1.82 3.30 0.80
CA GLN A 360 -2.01 2.02 1.46
C GLN A 360 -2.66 2.20 2.82
N ASP A 361 -3.58 1.31 3.18
CA ASP A 361 -4.17 1.24 4.51
C ASP A 361 -3.09 1.02 5.58
N THR A 362 -3.16 1.74 6.71
CA THR A 362 -2.12 1.68 7.75
C THR A 362 -2.09 0.35 8.50
N THR A 363 -3.26 -0.27 8.63
CA THR A 363 -3.44 -1.52 9.39
C THR A 363 -3.72 -2.70 8.46
N GLY A 364 -4.37 -2.42 7.32
CA GLY A 364 -4.92 -3.43 6.42
C GLY A 364 -6.03 -4.27 7.06
N ASP A 365 -6.50 -5.29 6.33
CA ASP A 365 -7.46 -6.28 6.83
C ASP A 365 -6.80 -7.58 7.36
N GLY A 366 -5.48 -7.73 7.13
CA GLY A 366 -4.72 -8.92 7.51
C GLY A 366 -5.03 -10.17 6.67
N ASN A 367 -5.72 -10.03 5.54
CA ASN A 367 -6.03 -11.12 4.63
C ASN A 367 -4.99 -11.21 3.52
N SER A 368 -4.31 -12.35 3.41
CA SER A 368 -3.27 -12.59 2.40
C SER A 368 -3.77 -12.71 0.96
N ASN A 369 -5.07 -12.55 0.73
CA ASN A 369 -5.71 -12.66 -0.58
C ASN A 369 -6.31 -11.33 -1.08
N SER A 370 -6.17 -10.25 -0.33
CA SER A 370 -6.60 -8.90 -0.70
C SER A 370 -5.43 -7.93 -0.55
N SER A 371 -5.39 -6.93 -1.44
CA SER A 371 -4.40 -5.86 -1.34
C SER A 371 -4.90 -4.73 -0.46
N ASP A 372 -4.02 -4.20 0.37
CA ASP A 372 -4.25 -2.99 1.17
C ASP A 372 -3.82 -1.70 0.44
N GLY A 373 -3.25 -1.81 -0.77
CA GLY A 373 -2.70 -0.72 -1.55
C GLY A 373 -3.49 -0.43 -2.82
N ILE A 374 -3.50 0.82 -3.29
CA ILE A 374 -4.17 1.21 -4.53
C ILE A 374 -3.48 2.39 -5.20
N PHE A 375 -3.48 2.40 -6.53
CA PHE A 375 -2.99 3.50 -7.33
C PHE A 375 -4.04 4.61 -7.43
N VAL A 376 -3.57 5.87 -7.38
CA VAL A 376 -4.40 7.06 -7.51
C VAL A 376 -3.87 7.89 -8.69
N LEU A 377 -4.59 7.83 -9.81
CA LEU A 377 -4.29 8.59 -11.02
C LEU A 377 -4.67 10.06 -10.81
N ASN A 378 -3.68 10.89 -10.46
CA ASN A 378 -3.87 12.32 -10.24
C ASN A 378 -2.54 13.09 -10.29
N ASN A 379 -2.54 14.20 -11.01
CA ASN A 379 -1.44 15.18 -11.04
C ASN A 379 -1.86 16.60 -10.60
N THR A 380 -3.09 16.77 -10.11
CA THR A 380 -3.61 18.11 -9.74
C THR A 380 -3.39 18.44 -8.28
N PHE A 381 -3.68 17.48 -7.39
CA PHE A 381 -3.35 17.56 -5.98
C PHE A 381 -1.94 17.04 -5.73
N SER A 382 -1.04 17.88 -5.24
CA SER A 382 0.30 17.45 -4.82
C SER A 382 0.23 16.76 -3.46
N VAL A 383 0.87 15.60 -3.34
CA VAL A 383 1.06 14.87 -2.09
C VAL A 383 2.54 14.59 -1.86
N ASN A 384 2.91 14.15 -0.68
CA ASN A 384 4.23 13.62 -0.38
C ASN A 384 4.11 12.22 0.23
N ARG A 385 5.13 11.39 0.00
CA ARG A 385 5.27 10.11 0.69
C ARG A 385 5.20 10.31 2.22
N GLY A 386 4.33 9.56 2.90
CA GLY A 386 4.05 9.69 4.34
C GLY A 386 2.88 10.61 4.68
N ASP A 387 2.26 11.28 3.71
CA ASP A 387 1.00 11.99 3.94
C ASP A 387 -0.14 10.98 4.16
N TYR A 388 -0.97 11.21 5.18
CA TYR A 388 -2.23 10.48 5.39
C TYR A 388 -3.35 11.27 4.73
N VAL A 389 -3.96 10.70 3.71
CA VAL A 389 -4.93 11.40 2.88
C VAL A 389 -6.30 10.77 3.00
N ARG A 390 -7.34 11.61 2.91
CA ARG A 390 -8.73 11.23 2.61
C ARG A 390 -9.09 11.80 1.26
N LEU A 391 -9.56 10.95 0.35
CA LEU A 391 -9.93 11.37 -1.00
C LEU A 391 -11.25 10.74 -1.44
N THR A 392 -11.93 11.42 -2.37
CA THR A 392 -13.15 10.93 -3.02
C THR A 392 -12.91 10.85 -4.52
N ALA A 393 -13.01 9.64 -5.07
CA ALA A 393 -12.64 9.31 -6.45
C ALA A 393 -13.53 8.22 -7.03
N GLU A 394 -13.51 8.08 -8.36
CA GLU A 394 -14.11 6.98 -9.10
C GLU A 394 -13.13 5.79 -9.13
N VAL A 395 -13.61 4.58 -8.83
CA VAL A 395 -12.85 3.34 -9.00
C VAL A 395 -12.91 2.92 -10.47
N ASP A 396 -11.78 2.48 -11.04
CA ASP A 396 -11.66 2.07 -12.44
C ASP A 396 -10.79 0.80 -12.59
N GLU A 397 -11.19 -0.07 -13.50
CA GLU A 397 -10.39 -1.19 -14.00
C GLU A 397 -9.63 -0.82 -15.27
N PHE A 398 -8.45 -0.21 -15.13
CA PHE A 398 -7.66 0.26 -16.28
C PHE A 398 -6.63 -0.79 -16.73
N ASN A 399 -6.91 -1.49 -17.83
CA ASN A 399 -6.04 -2.57 -18.34
C ASN A 399 -5.75 -3.69 -17.30
N ASN A 400 -6.74 -4.01 -16.47
CA ASN A 400 -6.67 -4.92 -15.32
C ASN A 400 -5.81 -4.43 -14.14
N LEU A 401 -5.59 -3.11 -14.01
CA LEU A 401 -5.13 -2.48 -12.78
C LEU A 401 -6.36 -1.88 -12.07
N THR A 402 -6.54 -2.16 -10.79
CA THR A 402 -7.52 -1.43 -9.97
C THR A 402 -6.95 -0.07 -9.57
N GLU A 403 -7.53 1.02 -10.07
CA GLU A 403 -7.08 2.38 -9.75
C GLU A 403 -8.21 3.33 -9.33
N LEU A 404 -7.82 4.48 -8.77
CA LEU A 404 -8.71 5.60 -8.47
C LEU A 404 -8.45 6.75 -9.43
N LYS A 405 -9.48 7.24 -10.12
CA LYS A 405 -9.41 8.37 -11.07
C LYS A 405 -10.45 9.44 -10.76
N ASN A 406 -10.42 10.55 -11.51
CA ASN A 406 -11.42 11.62 -11.45
C ASN A 406 -11.68 12.15 -10.03
N LEU A 407 -10.61 12.47 -9.29
CA LEU A 407 -10.71 12.94 -7.90
C LEU A 407 -11.59 14.19 -7.79
N SER A 408 -12.63 14.10 -6.96
CA SER A 408 -13.53 15.21 -6.65
C SER A 408 -13.13 15.96 -5.36
N ALA A 409 -12.38 15.30 -4.48
CA ALA A 409 -11.84 15.88 -3.26
C ALA A 409 -10.59 15.12 -2.80
N LEU A 410 -9.62 15.85 -2.22
CA LEU A 410 -8.47 15.29 -1.49
C LEU A 410 -8.12 16.21 -0.32
N ASN A 411 -8.04 15.64 0.88
CA ASN A 411 -7.60 16.32 2.10
C ASN A 411 -6.41 15.55 2.71
N ILE A 412 -5.33 16.27 2.99
CA ILE A 412 -4.22 15.74 3.79
C ILE A 412 -4.60 15.89 5.27
N LEU A 413 -4.81 14.77 5.95
CA LEU A 413 -5.25 14.71 7.35
C LEU A 413 -4.05 14.85 8.31
N SER A 414 -2.90 14.29 7.95
CA SER A 414 -1.63 14.45 8.65
C SER A 414 -0.46 14.22 7.68
N GLN A 415 0.74 14.67 8.06
CA GLN A 415 1.93 14.61 7.21
C GLN A 415 3.07 13.89 7.90
N SER A 416 4.05 13.41 7.13
CA SER A 416 5.29 12.78 7.63
C SER A 416 5.04 11.60 8.58
N ASN A 417 3.99 10.82 8.33
CA ASN A 417 3.70 9.62 9.10
C ASN A 417 4.69 8.51 8.74
N PRO A 418 4.96 7.57 9.67
CA PRO A 418 5.62 6.31 9.33
C PRO A 418 4.85 5.56 8.24
N LEU A 419 5.58 4.93 7.33
CA LEU A 419 4.97 4.09 6.30
C LEU A 419 4.55 2.73 6.87
N PRO A 420 3.53 2.08 6.29
CA PRO A 420 3.25 0.68 6.56
C PRO A 420 4.51 -0.18 6.36
N ALA A 421 4.64 -1.23 7.17
CA ALA A 421 5.73 -2.18 7.00
C ALA A 421 5.61 -2.86 5.62
N PRO A 422 6.67 -2.92 4.80
CA PRO A 422 6.59 -3.57 3.49
C PRO A 422 6.20 -5.04 3.62
N ALA A 423 5.27 -5.51 2.79
CA ALA A 423 4.94 -6.92 2.71
C ALA A 423 6.12 -7.72 2.14
N SER A 424 6.48 -8.83 2.78
CA SER A 424 7.62 -9.64 2.36
C SER A 424 7.20 -10.62 1.28
N LEU A 425 7.71 -10.44 0.07
CA LEU A 425 7.48 -11.35 -1.06
C LEU A 425 8.71 -12.22 -1.30
N LEU A 426 8.46 -13.46 -1.72
CA LEU A 426 9.50 -14.41 -2.12
C LEU A 426 9.22 -14.93 -3.52
N LEU A 427 10.28 -15.06 -4.29
CA LEU A 427 10.31 -15.81 -5.54
C LEU A 427 10.89 -17.22 -5.28
N PRO A 428 10.44 -18.25 -6.00
CA PRO A 428 9.38 -18.20 -6.99
C PRO A 428 8.01 -17.99 -6.34
N PHE A 429 7.12 -17.25 -7.00
CA PHE A 429 5.72 -17.19 -6.60
C PHE A 429 5.09 -18.59 -6.61
N ALA A 430 4.06 -18.80 -5.78
CA ALA A 430 3.33 -20.06 -5.73
C ALA A 430 2.61 -20.34 -7.05
N THR A 431 1.97 -19.32 -7.61
CA THR A 431 1.32 -19.30 -8.93
C THR A 431 1.73 -18.01 -9.67
N THR A 432 1.46 -17.94 -10.98
CA THR A 432 1.71 -16.72 -11.78
C THR A 432 0.78 -15.55 -11.41
N THR A 433 -0.24 -15.80 -10.60
CA THR A 433 -1.24 -14.81 -10.14
C THR A 433 -1.08 -14.45 -8.66
N SER A 434 -0.08 -15.00 -7.96
CA SER A 434 0.09 -14.75 -6.51
C SER A 434 0.41 -13.30 -6.16
N ALA A 435 0.87 -12.52 -7.15
CA ALA A 435 1.18 -11.10 -6.99
C ALA A 435 -0.07 -10.21 -6.86
N GLU A 436 -1.24 -10.69 -7.31
CA GLU A 436 -2.50 -9.93 -7.28
C GLU A 436 -2.88 -9.44 -5.89
N ALA A 437 -2.72 -10.30 -4.88
CA ALA A 437 -3.04 -9.96 -3.49
C ALA A 437 -2.14 -8.87 -2.88
N TYR A 438 -1.16 -8.34 -3.64
CA TYR A 438 -0.24 -7.30 -3.22
C TYR A 438 -0.23 -6.11 -4.20
N GLU A 439 -1.15 -6.05 -5.17
CA GLU A 439 -1.24 -4.97 -6.16
C GLU A 439 -1.35 -3.59 -5.49
N GLY A 440 -0.46 -2.66 -5.80
CA GLY A 440 -0.41 -1.32 -5.21
C GLY A 440 0.22 -1.26 -3.81
N MET A 441 0.63 -2.39 -3.22
CA MET A 441 1.25 -2.40 -1.90
C MET A 441 2.76 -2.11 -1.96
N LEU A 442 3.26 -1.51 -0.88
CA LEU A 442 4.69 -1.47 -0.59
C LEU A 442 5.18 -2.88 -0.23
N VAL A 443 6.09 -3.42 -1.03
CA VAL A 443 6.64 -4.77 -0.88
C VAL A 443 8.15 -4.77 -0.78
N THR A 444 8.71 -5.86 -0.24
CA THR A 444 10.15 -6.09 -0.20
C THR A 444 10.51 -7.53 -0.56
N PHE A 445 11.57 -7.68 -1.36
CA PHE A 445 12.22 -8.96 -1.64
C PHE A 445 13.52 -9.03 -0.85
N SER A 446 13.56 -9.90 0.16
CA SER A 446 14.76 -10.13 0.98
C SER A 446 15.82 -10.97 0.26
N GLN A 447 15.43 -11.68 -0.79
CA GLN A 447 16.30 -12.52 -1.61
C GLN A 447 17.23 -11.66 -2.48
N THR A 448 18.39 -12.21 -2.81
CA THR A 448 19.24 -11.66 -3.88
C THR A 448 18.59 -11.94 -5.21
N LEU A 449 18.33 -10.89 -5.99
CA LEU A 449 17.80 -10.96 -7.33
C LEU A 449 18.88 -10.64 -8.35
N THR A 450 18.87 -11.34 -9.48
CA THR A 450 19.87 -11.24 -10.55
C THR A 450 19.23 -10.72 -11.82
N VAL A 451 19.86 -9.76 -12.48
CA VAL A 451 19.48 -9.28 -13.80
C VAL A 451 19.53 -10.43 -14.79
N THR A 452 18.39 -10.75 -15.39
CA THR A 452 18.26 -11.85 -16.35
C THR A 452 17.89 -11.40 -17.76
N GLU A 453 17.37 -10.18 -17.94
CA GLU A 453 16.99 -9.63 -19.24
C GLU A 453 17.02 -8.10 -19.18
N THR A 454 17.51 -7.48 -20.25
CA THR A 454 17.77 -6.03 -20.36
C THR A 454 17.18 -5.40 -21.62
N PHE A 455 16.37 -6.13 -22.40
CA PHE A 455 15.86 -5.66 -23.68
C PHE A 455 15.18 -4.30 -23.59
N THR A 456 14.26 -4.17 -22.63
CA THR A 456 13.42 -3.00 -22.47
C THR A 456 14.10 -1.88 -21.68
N LEU A 457 15.29 -2.11 -21.11
CA LEU A 457 16.00 -1.13 -20.26
C LEU A 457 16.26 0.19 -20.97
N GLY A 458 16.78 0.14 -22.19
CA GLY A 458 17.10 1.37 -22.94
C GLY A 458 15.87 2.15 -23.42
N ARG A 459 14.72 1.48 -23.55
CA ARG A 459 13.50 2.07 -24.12
C ARG A 459 12.51 2.49 -23.05
N PHE A 460 12.38 1.71 -21.98
CA PHE A 460 11.35 1.84 -20.96
C PHE A 460 11.92 1.90 -19.54
N GLY A 461 13.25 1.79 -19.37
CA GLY A 461 13.84 1.77 -18.03
C GLY A 461 13.64 0.45 -17.27
N GLU A 462 13.07 -0.56 -17.92
CA GLU A 462 12.68 -1.82 -17.30
C GLU A 462 13.81 -2.87 -17.33
N VAL A 463 13.96 -3.63 -16.24
CA VAL A 463 14.91 -4.75 -16.15
C VAL A 463 14.26 -5.96 -15.50
N SER A 464 14.41 -7.15 -16.11
CA SER A 464 13.92 -8.38 -15.50
C SER A 464 14.92 -8.91 -14.48
N LEU A 465 14.42 -9.20 -13.28
CA LEU A 465 15.18 -9.73 -12.17
C LEU A 465 14.69 -11.13 -11.81
N SER A 466 15.60 -12.04 -11.45
CA SER A 466 15.25 -13.40 -11.03
C SER A 466 16.00 -13.85 -9.77
N VAL A 467 15.33 -14.63 -8.94
CA VAL A 467 15.95 -15.29 -7.78
C VAL A 467 16.88 -16.45 -8.16
N ASN A 468 16.67 -17.06 -9.34
CA ASN A 468 17.41 -18.24 -9.79
C ASN A 468 18.64 -17.89 -10.63
N GLY A 469 19.21 -16.69 -10.43
CA GLY A 469 20.31 -16.20 -11.26
C GLY A 469 19.83 -15.85 -12.67
N ARG A 470 20.63 -16.20 -13.67
CA ARG A 470 20.24 -16.05 -15.09
C ARG A 470 19.25 -17.16 -15.45
N ILE A 471 18.14 -16.80 -16.08
CA ILE A 471 17.13 -17.73 -16.56
C ILE A 471 17.55 -18.30 -17.92
N PHE A 472 17.43 -19.62 -18.06
CA PHE A 472 17.71 -20.34 -19.30
C PHE A 472 16.38 -20.70 -19.98
N ASN A 473 16.36 -20.63 -21.32
CA ASN A 473 15.25 -21.18 -22.07
C ASN A 473 15.13 -22.70 -21.77
N PRO A 474 13.93 -23.24 -21.50
CA PRO A 474 13.76 -24.65 -21.16
C PRO A 474 14.42 -25.62 -22.16
N THR A 475 14.25 -25.38 -23.47
CA THR A 475 14.72 -26.30 -24.53
C THR A 475 16.22 -26.20 -24.80
N GLU A 476 16.97 -25.40 -24.03
CA GLU A 476 18.43 -25.45 -24.03
C GLU A 476 18.97 -26.71 -23.35
N THR A 477 18.24 -27.23 -22.36
CA THR A 477 18.69 -28.39 -21.56
C THR A 477 17.64 -29.50 -21.44
N ILE A 478 16.38 -29.22 -21.80
CA ILE A 478 15.28 -30.18 -21.77
C ILE A 478 14.82 -30.43 -23.19
N ASP A 479 15.03 -31.64 -23.68
CA ASP A 479 14.52 -32.10 -24.98
C ASP A 479 13.00 -32.32 -24.88
N PRO A 480 12.16 -31.75 -25.77
CA PRO A 480 10.72 -31.99 -25.78
C PRO A 480 10.31 -33.44 -26.11
N ASN A 481 11.14 -34.16 -26.87
CA ASN A 481 10.85 -35.48 -27.41
C ASN A 481 11.49 -36.62 -26.61
N ASP A 482 12.66 -36.38 -26.01
CA ASP A 482 13.48 -37.41 -25.37
C ASP A 482 13.73 -37.16 -23.86
N SER A 483 13.88 -38.24 -23.09
CA SER A 483 14.32 -38.20 -21.69
C SER A 483 15.20 -39.43 -21.41
N PRO A 484 16.52 -39.27 -21.19
CA PRO A 484 17.27 -38.01 -21.05
C PRO A 484 17.42 -37.23 -22.38
N ALA A 485 17.76 -35.94 -22.29
CA ALA A 485 17.89 -35.01 -23.43
C ALA A 485 18.99 -35.36 -24.47
N SER A 486 19.73 -36.43 -24.27
CA SER A 486 20.76 -36.91 -25.21
C SER A 486 20.19 -37.69 -26.40
N GLY A 487 18.87 -37.82 -26.51
CA GLY A 487 18.24 -38.51 -27.64
C GLY A 487 18.39 -37.75 -28.95
N ASN A 488 17.94 -38.39 -30.04
CA ASN A 488 18.01 -37.87 -31.40
C ASN A 488 16.61 -37.89 -32.06
N THR A 489 15.55 -38.03 -31.26
CA THR A 489 14.18 -38.12 -31.74
C THR A 489 13.68 -36.72 -32.01
N SER A 490 13.46 -36.38 -33.27
CA SER A 490 12.93 -35.07 -33.66
C SER A 490 11.40 -35.06 -33.82
N THR A 491 10.68 -35.98 -33.18
CA THR A 491 9.21 -36.07 -33.27
C THR A 491 8.60 -36.59 -31.97
N GLY A 492 7.53 -35.96 -31.52
CA GLY A 492 6.79 -36.37 -30.34
C GLY A 492 6.68 -35.22 -29.34
N THR A 493 6.28 -35.55 -28.11
CA THR A 493 6.15 -34.62 -26.98
C THR A 493 6.36 -35.35 -25.65
N SER A 494 7.12 -36.45 -25.65
CA SER A 494 7.17 -37.38 -24.51
C SER A 494 7.68 -36.72 -23.21
N ASN A 495 8.45 -35.64 -23.33
CA ASN A 495 9.03 -34.90 -22.21
C ASN A 495 8.54 -33.44 -22.14
N LEU A 496 7.47 -33.09 -22.86
CA LEU A 496 6.87 -31.74 -22.86
C LEU A 496 6.47 -31.26 -21.46
N ALA A 497 6.01 -32.17 -20.59
CA ALA A 497 5.67 -31.82 -19.21
C ALA A 497 6.85 -31.19 -18.45
N ALA A 498 8.09 -31.64 -18.69
CA ALA A 498 9.29 -31.08 -18.07
C ALA A 498 9.62 -29.69 -18.63
N VAL A 499 9.43 -29.48 -19.95
CA VAL A 499 9.58 -28.18 -20.62
C VAL A 499 8.61 -27.16 -20.01
N LEU A 500 7.32 -27.51 -19.92
CA LEU A 500 6.29 -26.64 -19.35
C LEU A 500 6.51 -26.37 -17.85
N ALA A 501 6.96 -27.38 -17.08
CA ALA A 501 7.28 -27.21 -15.67
C ALA A 501 8.46 -26.24 -15.47
N ARG A 502 9.51 -26.32 -16.32
CA ARG A 502 10.63 -25.38 -16.29
C ARG A 502 10.20 -23.97 -16.72
N GLN A 503 9.37 -23.84 -17.75
CA GLN A 503 8.83 -22.54 -18.17
C GLN A 503 8.03 -21.89 -17.04
N SER A 504 7.13 -22.64 -16.41
CA SER A 504 6.35 -22.14 -15.26
C SER A 504 7.24 -21.73 -14.10
N LEU A 505 8.31 -22.49 -13.81
CA LEU A 505 9.29 -22.09 -12.79
C LEU A 505 9.99 -20.78 -13.18
N ASN A 506 10.43 -20.62 -14.43
CA ASN A 506 11.07 -19.40 -14.92
C ASN A 506 10.14 -18.19 -14.73
N ASP A 507 8.87 -18.31 -15.14
CA ASP A 507 7.89 -17.24 -15.04
C ASP A 507 7.58 -16.85 -13.59
N ARG A 508 7.46 -17.82 -12.68
CA ARG A 508 7.24 -17.54 -11.26
C ARG A 508 8.49 -17.03 -10.54
N SER A 509 9.68 -17.21 -11.12
CA SER A 509 10.97 -16.86 -10.50
C SER A 509 11.48 -15.48 -10.88
N ARG A 510 10.67 -14.65 -11.56
CA ARG A 510 11.07 -13.33 -12.02
C ARG A 510 10.07 -12.24 -11.62
N ILE A 511 10.59 -11.02 -11.55
CA ILE A 511 9.83 -9.78 -11.40
C ILE A 511 10.46 -8.71 -12.30
N LEU A 512 9.65 -7.83 -12.87
CA LEU A 512 10.15 -6.68 -13.63
C LEU A 512 10.43 -5.53 -12.66
N LEU A 513 11.62 -4.93 -12.72
CA LEU A 513 11.91 -3.67 -12.03
C LEU A 513 11.79 -2.55 -13.05
N ASP A 514 10.93 -1.57 -12.78
CA ASP A 514 10.65 -0.41 -13.63
C ASP A 514 11.39 0.83 -13.11
N ASP A 515 11.37 1.96 -13.82
CA ASP A 515 12.01 3.22 -13.45
C ASP A 515 11.06 4.28 -12.86
N GLY A 516 9.77 3.96 -12.70
CA GLY A 516 8.77 4.87 -12.18
C GLY A 516 8.35 5.95 -13.17
N SER A 517 8.56 5.74 -14.47
CA SER A 517 8.27 6.72 -15.52
C SER A 517 7.54 6.13 -16.72
N ASN A 518 6.67 6.95 -17.32
CA ASN A 518 6.00 6.64 -18.59
C ASN A 518 6.81 7.08 -19.83
N THR A 519 8.06 7.54 -19.65
CA THR A 519 8.86 8.14 -20.72
C THR A 519 9.53 7.07 -21.58
N GLN A 520 9.20 7.02 -22.86
CA GLN A 520 9.92 6.17 -23.81
C GLN A 520 11.24 6.82 -24.25
N ASN A 521 12.30 6.01 -24.35
CA ASN A 521 13.65 6.39 -24.71
C ASN A 521 14.18 7.54 -23.83
N PRO A 522 14.27 7.32 -22.50
CA PRO A 522 14.73 8.36 -21.58
C PRO A 522 16.14 8.82 -21.97
N ALA A 523 16.40 10.13 -21.81
CA ALA A 523 17.70 10.71 -22.14
C ALA A 523 18.86 10.09 -21.35
N VAL A 524 18.56 9.61 -20.13
CA VAL A 524 19.46 8.84 -19.28
C VAL A 524 18.82 7.49 -19.02
N VAL A 525 19.46 6.42 -19.49
CA VAL A 525 19.02 5.05 -19.21
C VAL A 525 19.31 4.74 -17.73
N PRO A 526 18.31 4.27 -16.96
CA PRO A 526 18.48 4.02 -15.54
C PRO A 526 19.37 2.80 -15.26
N TYR A 527 19.79 2.64 -14.01
CA TYR A 527 20.47 1.46 -13.46
C TYR A 527 21.86 1.14 -14.01
N LEU A 528 22.36 1.88 -15.00
CA LEU A 528 23.67 1.63 -15.59
C LEU A 528 24.80 1.79 -14.58
N ASN A 529 25.82 0.93 -14.67
CA ASN A 529 27.05 1.07 -13.91
C ASN A 529 27.72 2.42 -14.23
N PRO A 530 27.97 3.28 -13.24
CA PRO A 530 28.65 4.56 -13.48
C PRO A 530 30.05 4.44 -14.09
N ALA A 531 30.72 3.29 -13.89
CA ALA A 531 32.09 3.07 -14.36
C ALA A 531 32.18 2.74 -15.86
N ASP A 532 31.19 2.03 -16.42
CA ASP A 532 31.25 1.55 -17.81
C ASP A 532 29.96 1.77 -18.62
N THR A 533 28.96 2.43 -18.03
CA THR A 533 27.66 2.75 -18.65
C THR A 533 26.90 1.51 -19.16
N THR A 534 27.06 0.37 -18.50
CA THR A 534 26.32 -0.86 -18.83
C THR A 534 25.63 -1.46 -17.61
N LEU A 535 24.48 -2.11 -17.82
CA LEU A 535 23.93 -3.08 -16.88
C LEU A 535 24.09 -4.47 -17.50
N ARG A 536 24.89 -5.33 -16.89
CA ARG A 536 25.14 -6.68 -17.42
C ARG A 536 24.17 -7.67 -16.81
N ILE A 537 23.65 -8.58 -17.65
CA ILE A 537 23.05 -9.83 -17.19
C ILE A 537 24.02 -10.53 -16.22
N GLY A 538 23.50 -10.97 -15.07
CA GLY A 538 24.30 -11.49 -13.96
C GLY A 538 24.66 -10.46 -12.88
N SER A 539 24.44 -9.17 -13.10
CA SER A 539 24.46 -8.18 -12.00
C SER A 539 23.35 -8.50 -11.01
N SER A 540 23.53 -8.21 -9.73
CA SER A 540 22.55 -8.57 -8.70
C SER A 540 22.26 -7.44 -7.73
N LEU A 541 21.20 -7.57 -6.94
CA LEU A 541 20.87 -6.70 -5.82
C LEU A 541 20.15 -7.51 -4.74
N SER A 542 20.07 -6.96 -3.53
CA SER A 542 19.38 -7.57 -2.39
C SER A 542 18.56 -6.53 -1.66
N GLY A 543 17.48 -6.94 -0.97
CA GLY A 543 16.64 -6.02 -0.21
C GLY A 543 15.90 -5.03 -1.11
N LEU A 544 15.38 -5.51 -2.24
CA LEU A 544 14.66 -4.67 -3.18
C LEU A 544 13.30 -4.29 -2.58
N THR A 545 13.06 -3.00 -2.38
CA THR A 545 11.81 -2.47 -1.84
C THR A 545 11.19 -1.49 -2.83
N GLY A 546 9.88 -1.59 -3.04
CA GLY A 546 9.14 -0.75 -3.98
C GLY A 546 7.64 -1.02 -3.92
N ILE A 547 6.86 -0.33 -4.74
CA ILE A 547 5.43 -0.59 -4.90
C ILE A 547 5.26 -1.68 -5.94
N LEU A 548 4.51 -2.74 -5.61
CA LEU A 548 4.12 -3.74 -6.60
C LEU A 548 3.01 -3.15 -7.46
N ASP A 549 3.21 -3.12 -8.77
CA ASP A 549 2.33 -2.47 -9.74
C ASP A 549 1.98 -3.47 -10.84
N PHE A 550 0.86 -3.23 -11.53
CA PHE A 550 0.44 -4.03 -12.67
C PHE A 550 0.19 -3.13 -13.87
N SER A 551 0.95 -3.33 -14.94
CA SER A 551 0.71 -2.63 -16.21
C SER A 551 1.32 -3.40 -17.38
N PHE A 552 0.77 -3.18 -18.57
CA PHE A 552 1.15 -3.91 -19.79
C PHE A 552 1.12 -5.45 -19.61
N SER A 553 0.14 -5.94 -18.85
CA SER A 553 -0.07 -7.36 -18.56
C SER A 553 1.07 -8.03 -17.79
N THR A 554 1.83 -7.28 -16.99
CA THR A 554 2.90 -7.83 -16.16
C THR A 554 3.01 -7.11 -14.82
N TYR A 555 3.25 -7.88 -13.75
CA TYR A 555 3.60 -7.30 -12.46
C TYR A 555 5.02 -6.77 -12.49
N ARG A 556 5.18 -5.59 -11.92
CA ARG A 556 6.43 -4.86 -11.87
C ARG A 556 6.61 -4.21 -10.52
N LEU A 557 7.83 -3.80 -10.22
CA LEU A 557 8.15 -3.08 -9.02
C LEU A 557 8.55 -1.65 -9.38
N GLN A 558 7.81 -0.68 -8.85
CA GLN A 558 8.15 0.73 -8.92
C GLN A 558 9.04 1.07 -7.71
N PRO A 559 10.33 1.36 -7.90
CA PRO A 559 11.25 1.56 -6.78
C PRO A 559 10.90 2.82 -6.00
N THR A 560 10.79 2.72 -4.68
CA THR A 560 10.60 3.89 -3.78
C THR A 560 11.92 4.46 -3.28
N GLN A 561 13.02 3.81 -3.65
CA GLN A 561 14.39 4.20 -3.35
C GLN A 561 15.30 3.69 -4.48
N ALA A 562 16.45 4.34 -4.70
CA ALA A 562 17.38 3.93 -5.75
C ALA A 562 17.86 2.47 -5.54
N PRO A 563 17.64 1.56 -6.51
CA PRO A 563 18.15 0.19 -6.44
C PRO A 563 19.68 0.16 -6.42
N ALA A 564 20.26 -0.62 -5.50
CA ALA A 564 21.70 -0.74 -5.33
C ALA A 564 22.23 -2.03 -5.97
N PHE A 565 22.72 -1.93 -7.21
CA PHE A 565 23.27 -3.07 -7.94
C PHE A 565 24.73 -3.38 -7.55
N ALA A 566 24.99 -4.66 -7.29
CA ALA A 566 26.29 -5.29 -7.43
C ALA A 566 26.53 -5.62 -8.91
N TYR A 567 27.21 -4.73 -9.61
CA TYR A 567 27.45 -4.86 -11.05
C TYR A 567 28.37 -6.03 -11.38
N ALA A 568 27.92 -6.91 -12.28
CA ALA A 568 28.76 -7.98 -12.79
C ALA A 568 29.92 -7.39 -13.63
N PRO A 569 31.16 -7.90 -13.48
CA PRO A 569 32.29 -7.42 -14.26
C PRO A 569 32.13 -7.82 -15.73
N ARG A 570 32.74 -7.05 -16.63
CA ARG A 570 32.91 -7.48 -18.03
C ARG A 570 33.80 -8.74 -18.05
N PRO A 571 33.36 -9.86 -18.63
CA PRO A 571 34.22 -11.03 -18.79
C PRO A 571 35.45 -10.68 -19.64
N ALA A 572 36.61 -11.26 -19.27
CA ALA A 572 37.78 -11.22 -20.12
C ALA A 572 37.55 -12.02 -21.41
N VAL A 573 38.33 -11.74 -22.45
CA VAL A 573 38.33 -12.58 -23.67
C VAL A 573 38.69 -14.02 -23.27
N PRO A 574 37.86 -15.03 -23.63
CA PRO A 574 38.14 -16.42 -23.26
C PRO A 574 39.48 -16.92 -23.81
N SER A 575 40.21 -17.68 -23.00
CA SER A 575 41.38 -18.42 -23.48
C SER A 575 40.91 -19.71 -24.16
N VAL A 576 41.23 -19.86 -25.44
CA VAL A 576 40.93 -21.08 -26.22
C VAL A 576 42.07 -22.10 -26.18
N GLY A 577 43.01 -21.96 -25.23
CA GLY A 577 44.18 -22.81 -25.11
C GLY A 577 45.14 -22.73 -26.30
N VAL A 578 46.04 -23.71 -26.42
CA VAL A 578 46.90 -23.87 -27.59
C VAL A 578 46.05 -24.42 -28.73
N SER A 579 45.88 -23.64 -29.80
CA SER A 579 45.10 -24.00 -30.97
C SER A 579 45.86 -23.62 -32.25
N ASN A 580 45.73 -24.44 -33.29
CA ASN A 580 46.30 -24.14 -34.62
C ASN A 580 45.42 -23.16 -35.40
N LEU A 581 44.13 -23.07 -35.05
CA LEU A 581 43.13 -22.27 -35.74
C LEU A 581 42.02 -21.81 -34.78
N LYS A 582 41.53 -20.58 -34.96
CA LYS A 582 40.34 -20.06 -34.27
C LYS A 582 39.20 -19.85 -35.26
N LEU A 583 38.05 -20.45 -34.98
CA LEU A 583 36.84 -20.32 -35.79
C LEU A 583 35.77 -19.55 -35.01
N ALA A 584 34.95 -18.77 -35.70
CA ALA A 584 33.86 -18.03 -35.08
C ALA A 584 32.59 -18.01 -35.95
N SER A 585 31.45 -17.95 -35.29
CA SER A 585 30.15 -17.56 -35.85
C SER A 585 29.79 -16.19 -35.30
N PHE A 586 29.25 -15.29 -36.13
CA PHE A 586 28.77 -13.99 -35.65
C PHE A 586 27.59 -13.48 -36.49
N ASN A 587 26.41 -13.50 -35.89
CA ASN A 587 25.25 -12.75 -36.40
C ASN A 587 25.47 -11.25 -36.10
N VAL A 588 25.56 -10.45 -37.16
CA VAL A 588 25.89 -9.01 -37.09
C VAL A 588 24.65 -8.10 -37.10
N LEU A 589 23.45 -8.68 -37.00
CA LEU A 589 22.17 -8.01 -36.88
C LEU A 589 21.89 -6.99 -37.99
N ASN A 590 21.61 -7.48 -39.21
CA ASN A 590 21.37 -6.69 -40.42
C ASN A 590 22.43 -5.61 -40.68
N TYR A 591 23.61 -6.02 -41.16
CA TYR A 591 24.67 -5.10 -41.57
C TYR A 591 24.47 -4.63 -43.02
N PHE A 592 23.87 -3.45 -43.17
CA PHE A 592 23.53 -2.82 -44.45
C PHE A 592 24.28 -1.49 -44.56
N ASN A 593 25.03 -1.29 -45.64
CA ASN A 593 25.92 -0.12 -45.80
C ASN A 593 25.35 0.96 -46.74
N GLY A 594 24.06 0.86 -47.11
CA GLY A 594 23.41 1.82 -47.99
C GLY A 594 23.75 1.54 -49.45
N ASP A 595 24.18 2.56 -50.19
CA ASP A 595 24.65 2.42 -51.58
C ASP A 595 26.17 2.13 -51.68
N GLY A 596 26.84 1.91 -50.54
CA GLY A 596 28.29 1.75 -50.44
C GLY A 596 29.10 3.01 -50.75
N SER A 597 28.44 4.15 -51.00
CA SER A 597 29.04 5.44 -51.35
C SER A 597 28.69 6.54 -50.32
N GLY A 598 28.13 6.15 -49.18
CA GLY A 598 27.73 7.05 -48.08
C GLY A 598 26.28 7.54 -48.15
N GLY A 599 25.52 7.13 -49.17
CA GLY A 599 24.08 7.36 -49.31
C GLY A 599 23.25 6.08 -49.09
N GLY A 600 22.03 6.04 -49.61
CA GLY A 600 21.18 4.84 -49.57
C GLY A 600 20.47 4.55 -48.22
N PHE A 601 20.37 5.55 -47.34
CA PHE A 601 19.65 5.46 -46.06
C PHE A 601 18.26 6.12 -46.14
N PRO A 602 17.24 5.63 -45.40
CA PRO A 602 17.26 4.40 -44.59
C PRO A 602 17.37 3.16 -45.46
N THR A 603 18.13 2.17 -45.00
CA THR A 603 18.22 0.88 -45.69
C THR A 603 16.94 0.06 -45.49
N ALA A 604 16.75 -0.98 -46.31
CA ALA A 604 15.58 -1.85 -46.19
C ALA A 604 15.54 -2.63 -44.85
N ARG A 605 16.72 -2.90 -44.27
CA ARG A 605 16.93 -3.43 -42.92
C ARG A 605 18.21 -2.84 -42.34
N GLY A 606 18.36 -2.83 -41.01
CA GLY A 606 19.55 -2.30 -40.35
C GLY A 606 19.43 -0.81 -40.04
N ALA A 607 20.48 -0.04 -40.31
CA ALA A 607 20.58 1.37 -39.93
C ALA A 607 19.67 2.29 -40.77
N HIS A 608 18.98 3.24 -40.11
CA HIS A 608 18.16 4.23 -40.81
C HIS A 608 18.96 5.46 -41.27
N THR A 609 20.16 5.65 -40.72
CA THR A 609 21.05 6.77 -41.06
C THR A 609 22.51 6.33 -41.18
N ALA A 610 23.31 7.08 -41.94
CA ALA A 610 24.75 6.85 -42.02
C ALA A 610 25.45 6.94 -40.65
N ALA A 611 24.94 7.77 -39.74
CA ALA A 611 25.45 7.90 -38.38
C ALA A 611 25.18 6.64 -37.54
N GLU A 612 23.99 6.04 -37.66
CA GLU A 612 23.66 4.75 -37.04
C GLU A 612 24.52 3.62 -37.60
N PHE A 613 24.68 3.57 -38.92
CA PHE A 613 25.54 2.60 -39.58
C PHE A 613 26.99 2.70 -39.06
N SER A 614 27.54 3.90 -38.99
CA SER A 614 28.88 4.13 -38.45
C SER A 614 29.04 3.62 -37.00
N ARG A 615 28.01 3.80 -36.16
CA ARG A 615 28.00 3.23 -34.79
C ARG A 615 27.97 1.70 -34.81
N GLN A 616 27.10 1.09 -35.61
CA GLN A 616 27.00 -0.38 -35.76
C GLN A 616 28.32 -0.97 -36.28
N ARG A 617 28.85 -0.42 -37.37
CA ARG A 617 30.14 -0.75 -37.98
C ARG A 617 31.30 -0.71 -37.00
N THR A 618 31.44 0.37 -36.26
CA THR A 618 32.52 0.51 -35.27
C THR A 618 32.43 -0.58 -34.19
N LYS A 619 31.22 -0.88 -33.70
CA LYS A 619 31.00 -1.94 -32.71
C LYS A 619 31.36 -3.33 -33.25
N ILE A 620 30.89 -3.67 -34.46
CA ILE A 620 31.15 -4.98 -35.09
C ILE A 620 32.64 -5.17 -35.38
N ILE A 621 33.31 -4.16 -35.96
CA ILE A 621 34.75 -4.22 -36.24
C ILE A 621 35.54 -4.44 -34.95
N ASN A 622 35.23 -3.70 -33.89
CA ASN A 622 35.88 -3.87 -32.60
C ASN A 622 35.64 -5.27 -31.99
N ALA A 623 34.42 -5.80 -32.12
CA ALA A 623 34.08 -7.15 -31.65
C ALA A 623 34.87 -8.23 -32.40
N ILE A 624 34.89 -8.20 -33.74
CA ILE A 624 35.64 -9.16 -34.56
C ILE A 624 37.15 -9.06 -34.27
N ARG A 625 37.69 -7.85 -34.11
CA ARG A 625 39.09 -7.63 -33.77
C ARG A 625 39.46 -8.23 -32.42
N GLN A 626 38.60 -8.06 -31.40
CA GLN A 626 38.84 -8.63 -30.07
C GLN A 626 38.69 -10.16 -30.05
N LEU A 627 37.70 -10.69 -30.78
CA LEU A 627 37.52 -12.13 -30.95
C LEU A 627 38.73 -12.76 -31.63
N ASN A 628 39.32 -12.04 -32.59
CA ASN A 628 40.57 -12.39 -33.27
C ASN A 628 40.55 -13.80 -33.89
N ALA A 629 39.38 -14.23 -34.36
CA ALA A 629 39.23 -15.50 -35.08
C ALA A 629 39.91 -15.45 -36.45
N ASP A 630 40.38 -16.61 -36.91
CA ASP A 630 41.10 -16.78 -38.17
C ASP A 630 40.16 -17.05 -39.35
N VAL A 631 38.99 -17.64 -39.09
CA VAL A 631 37.86 -17.72 -40.02
C VAL A 631 36.58 -17.35 -39.26
N VAL A 632 35.77 -16.46 -39.84
CA VAL A 632 34.50 -15.99 -39.25
C VAL A 632 33.38 -16.21 -40.24
N GLY A 633 32.37 -16.97 -39.81
CA GLY A 633 31.08 -17.06 -40.49
C GLY A 633 30.18 -15.93 -40.02
N LEU A 634 29.80 -15.07 -40.95
CA LEU A 634 28.95 -13.91 -40.70
C LEU A 634 27.52 -14.21 -41.11
N ILE A 635 26.57 -13.80 -40.27
CA ILE A 635 25.13 -13.96 -40.48
C ILE A 635 24.49 -12.58 -40.47
N GLU A 636 23.52 -12.36 -41.35
CA GLU A 636 22.83 -11.06 -41.55
C GLU A 636 23.68 -9.96 -42.21
N ILE A 637 24.52 -10.35 -43.17
CA ILE A 637 25.13 -9.42 -44.12
C ILE A 637 24.10 -9.11 -45.20
N GLU A 638 24.02 -7.86 -45.67
CA GLU A 638 23.17 -7.49 -46.80
C GLU A 638 23.44 -8.37 -48.03
N ASN A 639 22.39 -8.73 -48.75
CA ASN A 639 22.46 -9.57 -49.93
C ASN A 639 22.78 -8.75 -51.21
N ASP A 640 23.95 -8.10 -51.21
CA ASP A 640 24.45 -7.19 -52.25
C ASP A 640 25.75 -7.69 -52.92
N GLY A 641 26.03 -8.98 -52.80
CA GLY A 641 27.18 -9.65 -53.40
C GLY A 641 28.48 -9.41 -52.65
N SER A 642 29.58 -9.29 -53.40
CA SER A 642 30.94 -9.18 -52.90
C SER A 642 31.81 -8.17 -53.66
N GLY A 643 31.17 -7.29 -54.45
CA GLY A 643 31.82 -6.20 -55.16
C GLY A 643 32.34 -5.10 -54.22
N ALA A 644 33.09 -4.14 -54.77
CA ALA A 644 33.79 -3.12 -53.97
C ALA A 644 32.88 -2.25 -53.09
N SER A 645 31.63 -2.03 -53.52
CA SER A 645 30.63 -1.25 -52.78
C SER A 645 29.80 -2.09 -51.80
N SER A 646 30.00 -3.41 -51.76
CA SER A 646 29.17 -4.30 -50.95
C SER A 646 29.40 -4.12 -49.44
N SER A 647 28.38 -4.45 -48.67
CA SER A 647 28.38 -4.51 -47.20
C SER A 647 29.55 -5.34 -46.65
N ILE A 648 29.84 -6.51 -47.25
CA ILE A 648 30.95 -7.37 -46.83
C ILE A 648 32.32 -6.75 -47.17
N ALA A 649 32.44 -6.05 -48.30
CA ALA A 649 33.66 -5.37 -48.67
C ALA A 649 33.94 -4.20 -47.73
N ASP A 650 32.91 -3.40 -47.37
CA ASP A 650 33.04 -2.36 -46.36
C ASP A 650 33.56 -2.92 -45.01
N LEU A 651 32.98 -4.02 -44.54
CA LEU A 651 33.37 -4.62 -43.27
C LEU A 651 34.84 -5.09 -43.30
N VAL A 652 35.27 -5.78 -44.36
CA VAL A 652 36.67 -6.23 -44.50
C VAL A 652 37.63 -5.05 -44.63
N ASN A 653 37.26 -4.02 -45.39
CA ASN A 653 38.06 -2.79 -45.50
C ASN A 653 38.21 -2.11 -44.13
N GLY A 654 37.12 -2.02 -43.36
CA GLY A 654 37.13 -1.50 -42.00
C GLY A 654 38.00 -2.32 -41.05
N LEU A 655 37.94 -3.65 -41.13
CA LEU A 655 38.79 -4.55 -40.34
C LEU A 655 40.27 -4.36 -40.67
N ASN A 656 40.61 -4.31 -41.96
CA ASN A 656 41.98 -4.08 -42.42
C ASN A 656 42.51 -2.70 -42.01
N ALA A 657 41.67 -1.67 -42.03
CA ALA A 657 42.02 -0.34 -41.52
C ALA A 657 42.22 -0.33 -40.00
N ALA A 658 41.42 -1.10 -39.25
CA ALA A 658 41.51 -1.21 -37.79
C ALA A 658 42.58 -2.19 -37.28
N THR A 659 43.23 -2.92 -38.19
CA THR A 659 44.30 -3.89 -37.91
C THR A 659 45.52 -3.58 -38.77
N ALA A 660 45.70 -4.28 -39.89
CA ALA A 660 46.67 -3.96 -40.93
C ALA A 660 46.14 -4.37 -42.31
N PRO A 661 46.53 -3.69 -43.41
CA PRO A 661 46.16 -4.07 -44.76
C PRO A 661 46.42 -5.56 -45.05
N GLY A 662 45.43 -6.26 -45.58
CA GLY A 662 45.53 -7.69 -45.92
C GLY A 662 45.43 -8.66 -44.74
N THR A 663 45.12 -8.19 -43.54
CA THR A 663 44.88 -9.07 -42.37
C THR A 663 43.67 -9.97 -42.60
N TYR A 664 42.58 -9.40 -43.12
CA TYR A 664 41.34 -10.10 -43.44
C TYR A 664 41.06 -10.05 -44.94
N ALA A 665 40.51 -11.14 -45.46
CA ALA A 665 39.96 -11.26 -46.80
C ALA A 665 38.53 -11.84 -46.73
N LEU A 666 37.71 -11.56 -47.75
CA LEU A 666 36.39 -12.15 -47.91
C LEU A 666 36.42 -13.34 -48.87
N ILE A 667 35.50 -14.28 -48.67
CA ILE A 667 35.13 -15.28 -49.66
C ILE A 667 34.08 -14.66 -50.60
N ALA A 668 34.30 -14.78 -51.90
CA ALA A 668 33.40 -14.26 -52.92
C ALA A 668 32.02 -14.93 -52.80
N ASP A 669 30.96 -14.17 -53.09
CA ASP A 669 29.61 -14.73 -53.14
C ASP A 669 29.54 -15.83 -54.22
N PRO A 670 28.95 -17.01 -53.93
CA PRO A 670 28.82 -18.09 -54.91
C PRO A 670 28.14 -17.71 -56.23
N SER A 671 27.33 -16.65 -56.22
CA SER A 671 26.63 -16.10 -57.39
C SER A 671 27.39 -14.95 -58.07
N GLY A 672 28.61 -14.64 -57.60
CA GLY A 672 29.55 -13.66 -58.20
C GLY A 672 29.61 -12.29 -57.49
N PRO A 673 30.41 -11.34 -58.01
CA PRO A 673 30.64 -10.04 -57.34
C PRO A 673 29.37 -9.20 -57.14
N ASN A 674 28.42 -9.27 -58.07
CA ASN A 674 27.09 -8.66 -57.95
C ASN A 674 26.02 -9.72 -57.66
N GLY A 675 26.44 -10.88 -57.14
CA GLY A 675 25.59 -12.03 -56.90
C GLY A 675 24.66 -11.82 -55.72
N ASN A 676 23.52 -12.50 -55.76
CA ASN A 676 22.48 -12.41 -54.75
C ASN A 676 22.12 -13.83 -54.25
N THR A 677 23.07 -14.54 -53.65
CA THR A 677 22.84 -15.93 -53.23
C THR A 677 21.65 -16.01 -52.26
N GLY A 678 20.61 -16.75 -52.66
CA GLY A 678 19.35 -16.88 -51.92
C GLY A 678 18.27 -15.90 -52.39
N THR A 679 17.23 -15.73 -51.57
CA THR A 679 16.09 -14.88 -51.90
C THR A 679 15.77 -13.83 -50.83
N ASP A 680 16.39 -13.92 -49.66
CA ASP A 680 16.22 -12.96 -48.57
C ASP A 680 17.10 -11.71 -48.78
N ALA A 681 16.75 -10.60 -48.12
CA ALA A 681 17.53 -9.37 -48.14
C ALA A 681 18.88 -9.49 -47.42
N ILE A 682 19.05 -10.56 -46.65
CA ILE A 682 20.27 -10.90 -45.93
C ILE A 682 20.81 -12.26 -46.37
N ARG A 683 22.13 -12.41 -46.28
CA ARG A 683 22.85 -13.65 -46.59
C ARG A 683 23.90 -13.99 -45.52
N GLN A 684 24.54 -15.14 -45.72
CA GLN A 684 25.70 -15.56 -44.95
C GLN A 684 26.96 -15.16 -45.73
N ALA A 685 28.04 -14.84 -45.02
CA ALA A 685 29.33 -14.55 -45.63
C ALA A 685 30.47 -15.19 -44.82
N ILE A 686 31.63 -15.37 -45.44
CA ILE A 686 32.83 -15.86 -44.76
C ILE A 686 33.95 -14.83 -44.95
N ILE A 687 34.59 -14.46 -43.85
CA ILE A 687 35.86 -13.73 -43.86
C ILE A 687 36.93 -14.58 -43.18
N TYR A 688 38.18 -14.39 -43.58
CA TYR A 688 39.29 -15.19 -43.08
C TYR A 688 40.59 -14.39 -43.06
N LYS A 689 41.59 -14.88 -42.32
CA LYS A 689 42.94 -14.36 -42.35
C LYS A 689 43.81 -15.14 -43.34
N PRO A 690 44.28 -14.52 -44.45
CA PRO A 690 45.11 -15.21 -45.43
C PRO A 690 46.43 -15.77 -44.87
N ALA A 691 46.94 -15.19 -43.78
CA ALA A 691 48.13 -15.67 -43.09
C ALA A 691 47.92 -17.01 -42.34
N LYS A 692 46.67 -17.47 -42.20
CA LYS A 692 46.31 -18.67 -41.43
C LYS A 692 45.73 -19.77 -42.29
N VAL A 693 44.90 -19.41 -43.26
CA VAL A 693 44.25 -20.38 -44.15
C VAL A 693 44.23 -19.89 -45.59
N SER A 694 44.27 -20.83 -46.53
CA SER A 694 44.10 -20.59 -47.96
C SER A 694 42.83 -21.29 -48.46
N PRO A 695 41.89 -20.59 -49.12
CA PRO A 695 40.73 -21.21 -49.77
C PRO A 695 41.16 -22.28 -50.78
N GLN A 696 40.43 -23.40 -50.83
CA GLN A 696 40.62 -24.51 -51.76
C GLN A 696 39.40 -24.57 -52.68
N GLY A 697 39.56 -24.09 -53.92
CA GLY A 697 38.47 -23.96 -54.89
C GLY A 697 37.46 -22.87 -54.53
N LEU A 698 36.41 -22.77 -55.35
CA LEU A 698 35.33 -21.78 -55.14
C LEU A 698 34.38 -22.23 -54.02
N ALA A 699 33.90 -21.27 -53.24
CA ALA A 699 32.76 -21.46 -52.37
C ALA A 699 31.49 -21.81 -53.16
N PHE A 700 30.52 -22.41 -52.48
CA PHE A 700 29.23 -22.76 -53.06
C PHE A 700 28.15 -22.78 -51.98
N ALA A 701 26.89 -22.71 -52.40
CA ALA A 701 25.74 -22.63 -51.51
C ALA A 701 24.80 -23.85 -51.66
N ASP A 702 24.05 -24.17 -50.61
CA ASP A 702 22.95 -25.14 -50.68
C ASP A 702 21.70 -24.49 -51.29
N MET A 703 21.47 -24.76 -52.57
CA MET A 703 20.36 -24.19 -53.33
C MET A 703 19.03 -24.94 -53.11
N ASN A 704 18.93 -25.83 -52.11
CA ASN A 704 17.66 -26.44 -51.75
C ASN A 704 16.62 -25.36 -51.39
N SER A 705 15.42 -25.46 -51.96
CA SER A 705 14.36 -24.46 -51.83
C SER A 705 13.85 -24.26 -50.40
N VAL A 706 14.16 -25.18 -49.47
CA VAL A 706 13.88 -24.98 -48.04
C VAL A 706 14.72 -23.85 -47.42
N HIS A 707 15.80 -23.44 -48.08
CA HIS A 707 16.66 -22.33 -47.64
C HIS A 707 16.36 -21.05 -48.44
N ASN A 708 15.67 -20.09 -47.80
CA ASN A 708 15.60 -18.71 -48.29
C ASN A 708 16.94 -17.97 -48.12
N ARG A 709 17.75 -18.44 -47.15
CA ARG A 709 19.12 -18.02 -46.87
C ARG A 709 20.03 -19.25 -46.99
N PRO A 710 20.49 -19.58 -48.20
CA PRO A 710 21.30 -20.76 -48.48
C PRO A 710 22.56 -20.82 -47.60
N PRO A 711 22.77 -21.93 -46.86
CA PRO A 711 24.06 -22.21 -46.25
C PRO A 711 25.21 -22.13 -47.27
N ILE A 712 26.32 -21.52 -46.91
CA ILE A 712 27.51 -21.39 -47.78
C ILE A 712 28.66 -22.23 -47.24
N ALA A 713 29.40 -22.89 -48.12
CA ALA A 713 30.56 -23.71 -47.78
C ALA A 713 31.83 -23.17 -48.47
N GLN A 714 32.93 -23.11 -47.72
CA GLN A 714 34.28 -22.94 -48.25
C GLN A 714 35.23 -23.95 -47.61
N THR A 715 35.96 -24.70 -48.44
CA THR A 715 37.07 -25.54 -47.97
C THR A 715 38.32 -24.69 -47.84
N PHE A 716 39.04 -24.83 -46.73
CA PHE A 716 40.30 -24.15 -46.45
C PHE A 716 41.41 -25.19 -46.25
N ALA A 717 42.64 -24.80 -46.56
CA ALA A 717 43.84 -25.49 -46.08
C ALA A 717 44.59 -24.57 -45.12
N LEU A 718 45.05 -25.10 -43.99
CA LEU A 718 45.89 -24.38 -43.04
C LEU A 718 47.24 -24.06 -43.69
N VAL A 719 47.69 -22.81 -43.59
CA VAL A 719 48.99 -22.37 -44.15
C VAL A 719 50.16 -23.07 -43.45
N SER A 720 50.01 -23.43 -42.17
CA SER A 720 51.07 -24.03 -41.36
C SER A 720 51.42 -25.48 -41.70
N ASN A 721 50.43 -26.28 -42.12
CA ASN A 721 50.60 -27.73 -42.28
C ASN A 721 49.84 -28.34 -43.48
N GLY A 722 49.02 -27.56 -44.20
CA GLY A 722 48.26 -28.03 -45.37
C GLY A 722 47.01 -28.85 -45.03
N GLU A 723 46.70 -29.06 -43.75
CA GLU A 723 45.49 -29.76 -43.30
C GLU A 723 44.24 -29.03 -43.78
N LYS A 724 43.26 -29.79 -44.26
CA LYS A 724 42.03 -29.24 -44.85
C LYS A 724 40.88 -29.36 -43.88
N PHE A 725 39.92 -28.44 -44.02
CA PHE A 725 38.59 -28.57 -43.43
C PHE A 725 37.61 -27.75 -44.26
N SER A 726 36.33 -28.11 -44.21
CA SER A 726 35.25 -27.33 -44.82
C SER A 726 34.46 -26.57 -43.77
N PHE A 727 34.28 -25.28 -44.01
CA PHE A 727 33.57 -24.37 -43.13
C PHE A 727 32.22 -24.00 -43.74
N ILE A 728 31.13 -24.34 -43.06
CA ILE A 728 29.76 -24.10 -43.52
C ILE A 728 29.08 -23.09 -42.61
N VAL A 729 28.51 -22.03 -43.18
CA VAL A 729 27.76 -21.00 -42.45
C VAL A 729 26.29 -21.09 -42.81
N ASN A 730 25.41 -21.22 -41.81
CA ASN A 730 23.97 -21.33 -42.00
C ASN A 730 23.18 -20.21 -41.31
N HIS A 731 21.94 -19.99 -41.74
CA HIS A 731 20.97 -19.15 -41.03
C HIS A 731 19.55 -19.68 -41.23
N PHE A 732 19.12 -20.54 -40.30
CA PHE A 732 17.80 -21.17 -40.36
C PHE A 732 16.66 -20.17 -40.13
N LYS A 733 15.42 -20.61 -40.38
CA LYS A 733 14.21 -19.82 -40.24
C LYS A 733 14.03 -19.37 -38.78
N SER A 734 13.72 -18.08 -38.60
CA SER A 734 13.48 -17.46 -37.30
C SER A 734 12.30 -18.07 -36.55
N LYS A 735 12.36 -18.05 -35.21
CA LYS A 735 11.29 -18.51 -34.31
C LYS A 735 10.07 -17.59 -34.24
N SER A 736 10.10 -16.41 -34.86
CA SER A 736 8.98 -15.46 -34.92
C SER A 736 7.74 -16.09 -35.54
N CYS A 737 6.58 -15.91 -34.92
CA CYS A 737 5.30 -16.44 -35.39
C CYS A 737 4.64 -15.62 -36.51
N SER A 738 5.27 -14.53 -36.96
CA SER A 738 4.72 -13.73 -38.07
C SER A 738 4.59 -14.58 -39.34
N GLY A 739 3.35 -14.74 -39.83
CA GLY A 739 3.02 -15.55 -41.00
C GLY A 739 3.13 -17.07 -40.80
N ALA A 740 3.23 -17.53 -39.56
CA ALA A 740 3.25 -18.96 -39.23
C ALA A 740 1.84 -19.58 -39.36
N SER A 741 1.75 -20.75 -39.99
CA SER A 741 0.49 -21.50 -40.12
C SER A 741 0.75 -23.00 -40.28
N GLY A 742 -0.26 -23.83 -40.01
CA GLY A 742 -0.15 -25.30 -40.14
C GLY A 742 0.97 -25.85 -39.26
N ALA A 743 1.82 -26.73 -39.81
CA ALA A 743 2.97 -27.29 -39.10
C ALA A 743 4.03 -26.25 -38.69
N ASN A 744 3.97 -25.03 -39.22
CA ASN A 744 4.83 -23.93 -38.80
C ASN A 744 4.22 -23.06 -37.69
N ALA A 745 2.95 -23.23 -37.33
CA ALA A 745 2.39 -22.59 -36.14
C ALA A 745 3.12 -23.08 -34.87
N ASP A 746 3.03 -22.32 -33.78
CA ASP A 746 3.51 -22.80 -32.49
C ASP A 746 2.70 -24.03 -32.08
N GLN A 747 3.38 -25.14 -31.82
CA GLN A 747 2.76 -26.40 -31.44
C GLN A 747 2.60 -26.51 -29.91
N GLY A 748 3.04 -25.51 -29.14
CA GLY A 748 3.02 -25.54 -27.68
C GLY A 748 4.00 -26.56 -27.10
N ASP A 749 5.02 -26.93 -27.87
CA ASP A 749 6.05 -27.92 -27.52
C ASP A 749 7.33 -27.28 -26.94
N GLY A 750 7.31 -25.96 -26.73
CA GLY A 750 8.45 -25.16 -26.27
C GLY A 750 9.42 -24.73 -27.37
N GLN A 751 9.20 -25.17 -28.61
CA GLN A 751 10.12 -24.92 -29.71
C GLN A 751 9.76 -23.67 -30.54
N SER A 752 8.60 -23.06 -30.30
CA SER A 752 8.06 -21.89 -31.03
C SER A 752 7.74 -22.18 -32.50
N CYS A 753 7.20 -21.18 -33.19
CA CYS A 753 6.87 -21.24 -34.61
C CYS A 753 8.05 -21.64 -35.52
N PHE A 754 7.70 -22.11 -36.71
CA PHE A 754 8.59 -22.55 -37.78
C PHE A 754 9.56 -23.69 -37.41
N ASN A 755 9.30 -24.43 -36.33
CA ASN A 755 10.07 -25.63 -36.01
C ASN A 755 10.06 -26.65 -37.18
N SER A 756 8.91 -26.89 -37.81
CA SER A 756 8.79 -27.74 -39.00
C SER A 756 9.74 -27.31 -40.15
N SER A 757 9.80 -26.01 -40.46
CA SER A 757 10.74 -25.49 -41.46
C SER A 757 12.20 -25.68 -41.05
N ARG A 758 12.54 -25.42 -39.78
CA ARG A 758 13.91 -25.62 -39.27
C ARG A 758 14.35 -27.08 -39.33
N LYS A 759 13.44 -28.04 -39.13
CA LYS A 759 13.72 -29.49 -39.32
C LYS A 759 14.04 -29.86 -40.77
N LEU A 760 13.30 -29.29 -41.71
CA LEU A 760 13.57 -29.48 -43.14
C LEU A 760 14.92 -28.87 -43.52
N GLN A 761 15.26 -27.71 -42.96
CA GLN A 761 16.56 -27.07 -43.15
C GLN A 761 17.72 -27.86 -42.53
N ALA A 762 17.53 -28.48 -41.35
CA ALA A 762 18.51 -29.38 -40.75
C ALA A 762 18.76 -30.61 -41.63
N SER A 763 17.71 -31.23 -42.14
CA SER A 763 17.80 -32.38 -43.06
C SER A 763 18.52 -32.02 -44.37
N ALA A 764 18.20 -30.86 -44.96
CA ALA A 764 18.89 -30.37 -46.16
C ALA A 764 20.37 -30.10 -45.90
N LEU A 765 20.69 -29.48 -44.76
CA LEU A 765 22.07 -29.21 -44.35
C LEU A 765 22.91 -30.49 -44.23
N LEU A 766 22.36 -31.61 -43.74
CA LEU A 766 23.07 -32.91 -43.71
C LEU A 766 23.43 -33.41 -45.12
N ASN A 767 22.53 -33.27 -46.09
CA ASN A 767 22.81 -33.61 -47.48
C ASN A 767 23.89 -32.68 -48.07
N PHE A 768 23.86 -31.40 -47.70
CA PHE A 768 24.87 -30.43 -48.11
C PHE A 768 26.25 -30.73 -47.50
N ILE A 769 26.30 -31.17 -46.24
CA ILE A 769 27.53 -31.63 -45.58
C ILE A 769 28.11 -32.82 -46.35
N ALA A 770 27.30 -33.82 -46.71
CA ALA A 770 27.77 -34.98 -47.48
C ALA A 770 28.34 -34.58 -48.86
N THR A 771 27.67 -33.64 -49.53
CA THR A 771 28.14 -33.07 -50.81
C THR A 771 29.46 -32.31 -50.63
N THR A 772 29.58 -31.56 -49.54
CA THR A 772 30.78 -30.78 -49.21
C THR A 772 31.98 -31.69 -48.95
N LYS A 773 31.81 -32.75 -48.17
CA LYS A 773 32.86 -33.76 -47.91
C LYS A 773 33.35 -34.40 -49.21
N THR A 774 32.41 -34.76 -50.09
CA THR A 774 32.71 -35.35 -51.39
C THR A 774 33.51 -34.38 -52.28
N ARG A 775 33.08 -33.11 -52.36
CA ARG A 775 33.75 -32.09 -53.17
C ARG A 775 35.13 -31.71 -52.64
N ALA A 776 35.29 -31.67 -51.32
CA ALA A 776 36.56 -31.36 -50.67
C ALA A 776 37.57 -32.53 -50.71
N ALA A 777 37.08 -33.75 -50.96
CA ALA A 777 37.80 -35.01 -50.74
C ALA A 777 38.40 -35.06 -49.32
N ASP A 778 37.61 -34.60 -48.34
CA ASP A 778 38.01 -34.39 -46.95
C ASP A 778 36.80 -34.58 -46.02
N GLN A 779 37.01 -35.16 -44.84
CA GLN A 779 35.90 -35.49 -43.92
C GLN A 779 35.65 -34.40 -42.88
N ASP A 780 36.58 -33.47 -42.69
CA ASP A 780 36.53 -32.49 -41.62
C ASP A 780 35.61 -31.34 -42.02
N VAL A 781 34.48 -31.25 -41.33
CA VAL A 781 33.46 -30.23 -41.56
C VAL A 781 33.11 -29.55 -40.25
N VAL A 782 33.18 -28.22 -40.25
CA VAL A 782 32.69 -27.38 -39.17
C VAL A 782 31.47 -26.63 -39.67
N ILE A 783 30.34 -26.84 -39.01
CA ILE A 783 29.13 -26.04 -39.23
C ILE A 783 29.04 -24.96 -38.16
N VAL A 784 28.85 -23.74 -38.61
CA VAL A 784 28.57 -22.58 -37.78
C VAL A 784 27.34 -21.86 -38.32
N GLY A 785 26.77 -20.97 -37.54
CA GLY A 785 25.66 -20.14 -38.01
C GLY A 785 24.69 -19.80 -36.92
N ASP A 786 23.52 -19.35 -37.37
CA ASP A 786 22.35 -19.15 -36.54
C ASP A 786 21.29 -20.20 -36.89
N PHE A 787 21.24 -21.27 -36.10
CA PHE A 787 20.28 -22.36 -36.27
C PHE A 787 18.87 -21.97 -35.84
N ASN A 788 18.68 -20.78 -35.22
CA ASN A 788 17.43 -20.34 -34.62
C ASN A 788 16.79 -21.44 -33.75
N ALA A 789 17.59 -22.23 -33.03
CA ALA A 789 17.18 -23.37 -32.23
C ALA A 789 18.04 -23.47 -30.97
N TYR A 790 17.43 -23.88 -29.85
CA TYR A 790 18.15 -24.18 -28.62
C TYR A 790 18.72 -25.61 -28.65
N GLY A 791 19.63 -25.91 -27.71
CA GLY A 791 20.45 -27.13 -27.73
C GLY A 791 19.71 -28.48 -27.80
N GLN A 792 18.44 -28.54 -27.39
CA GLN A 792 17.63 -29.76 -27.38
C GLN A 792 16.38 -29.68 -28.26
N GLU A 793 16.38 -28.82 -29.28
CA GLU A 793 15.27 -28.72 -30.24
C GLU A 793 15.45 -29.64 -31.45
N ASP A 794 14.35 -30.02 -32.08
CA ASP A 794 14.28 -30.97 -33.20
C ASP A 794 15.34 -30.75 -34.29
N PRO A 795 15.67 -29.51 -34.74
CA PRO A 795 16.70 -29.31 -35.75
C PRO A 795 18.09 -29.75 -35.29
N ILE A 796 18.40 -29.61 -34.00
CA ILE A 796 19.66 -30.06 -33.41
C ILE A 796 19.67 -31.58 -33.27
N ASP A 797 18.56 -32.21 -32.93
CA ASP A 797 18.42 -33.67 -32.86
C ASP A 797 18.66 -34.32 -34.22
N ILE A 798 18.13 -33.70 -35.28
CA ILE A 798 18.37 -34.14 -36.66
C ILE A 798 19.87 -34.08 -36.99
N LEU A 799 20.55 -32.98 -36.64
CA LEU A 799 21.98 -32.85 -36.90
C LEU A 799 22.80 -33.86 -36.10
N ARG A 800 22.44 -34.11 -34.83
CA ARG A 800 23.06 -35.17 -34.00
C ARG A 800 22.84 -36.56 -34.58
N ALA A 801 21.63 -36.86 -35.06
CA ALA A 801 21.32 -38.10 -35.77
C ALA A 801 22.18 -38.27 -37.03
N GLY A 802 22.51 -37.17 -37.70
CA GLY A 802 23.43 -37.12 -38.85
C GLY A 802 24.92 -37.22 -38.49
N GLY A 803 25.27 -37.42 -37.22
CA GLY A 803 26.64 -37.59 -36.74
C GLY A 803 27.37 -36.29 -36.42
N MET A 804 26.68 -35.14 -36.40
CA MET A 804 27.26 -33.88 -35.95
C MET A 804 27.35 -33.85 -34.43
N ILE A 805 28.43 -33.28 -33.91
CA ILE A 805 28.68 -33.19 -32.46
C ILE A 805 28.85 -31.70 -32.10
N PRO A 806 28.15 -31.20 -31.08
CA PRO A 806 28.36 -29.85 -30.59
C PRO A 806 29.77 -29.70 -29.99
N VAL A 807 30.49 -28.64 -30.37
CA VAL A 807 31.91 -28.43 -30.01
C VAL A 807 32.08 -27.68 -28.66
N ALA A 808 30.98 -27.21 -28.04
CA ALA A 808 31.02 -26.48 -26.77
C ALA A 808 30.03 -27.05 -25.75
N GLU A 809 30.36 -26.91 -24.46
CA GLU A 809 29.50 -27.29 -23.33
C GLU A 809 28.29 -26.33 -23.15
N THR A 810 27.19 -26.91 -22.67
CA THR A 810 25.81 -26.42 -22.47
C THR A 810 25.64 -25.29 -21.44
N SER A 811 26.61 -24.40 -21.32
CA SER A 811 26.68 -23.39 -20.24
C SER A 811 26.03 -22.03 -20.56
N TYR A 812 25.39 -21.90 -21.72
CA TYR A 812 24.74 -20.65 -22.14
C TYR A 812 23.35 -20.91 -22.73
N SER A 813 22.46 -19.96 -22.54
CA SER A 813 21.21 -19.83 -23.28
C SER A 813 21.20 -18.45 -23.93
N TYR A 814 20.26 -18.22 -24.84
CA TYR A 814 20.12 -16.98 -25.57
C TYR A 814 18.72 -16.43 -25.36
N VAL A 815 18.61 -15.11 -25.20
CA VAL A 815 17.33 -14.40 -25.26
C VAL A 815 17.48 -13.43 -26.41
N PHE A 816 16.69 -13.60 -27.46
CA PHE A 816 16.69 -12.65 -28.57
C PHE A 816 16.30 -11.28 -28.02
N MET A 817 17.12 -10.27 -28.31
CA MET A 817 16.95 -8.90 -27.83
C MET A 817 17.15 -8.68 -26.32
N GLY A 818 17.46 -9.73 -25.53
CA GLY A 818 17.61 -9.69 -24.07
C GLY A 818 18.88 -9.06 -23.52
#